data_AF-A0A7H8K0U1-F1
#
_entry.id   AF-A0A7H8K0U1-F1
#
_cell.length_a   1.000
_cell.length_b   1.000
_cell.length_c   1.000
_cell.angle_alpha   90.00
_cell.angle_beta   90.00
_cell.angle_gamma   90.00
#
_symmetry.space_group_name_H-M   'P 1'
#
loop_
_entity.id
_entity.type
_entity.pdbx_description
1 polymer ?
#
loop_
_entity_poly.entity_id
_entity_poly.type
_entity_poly.pdbx_seq_one_letter_code
_entity_poly.pdbx_strand_id
1 'polypeptide(L)'
;MTTSARARGGPSAPLGAGEATGREALLHRLDAVLADEGWVNLTGAEGVGKSTLSAELVRRTRARGERALVTALSPADRQLPCAAASLLLNEVPEDRLAALPEPRRRALAMARREVPVPDAGWDCVALRLAVQTLAAEETRHGPLLIVVDNAHWLDDESAALLRHVHLSQQASRALPDRAVRVLLVRRSPGADPLGRPEPAGAGPLDPPGPARSEPLGPPEPAGGNRAPDHCDLVTPAGPCGPEAVEVPPLGVDELAGLLEAEGLPARLLGRVYRASGGNPRLALAAAHAYAYCPTTHDGDEPPHLAAEACRPAWRMLRRLPAAVRATLLRAALAHGSTLGTLRRAGRPDADAEVSLARTAGLVEVRKNGAVVFRAGLFARALVDHADRRELTDAHRKLAAAVDDPLESLRHRALVTDERCESFAGELVRAVSAARSRGDGALAAELGLLAADLTPATLPGRRVARLAEAAVDASEAGHADLARRAARAVLALDATPTDRVRARLALLDTAEEERADPTEAYAHAVADAEGVPRLEALVALRRARRHLLCDGEPRRSATAALAACRAAQASGDTTLLAVARAARASAGRVLGNRYEQSQLLAALAATRAGTPARVANWPQLVAAWHDLRDDRIQHAREGLLALLPVLRRFGSAAATCETLRALAELEARAGRCSVALAHADAAAALVLRTDLTPGPTWYAAALAQSAGGSFARAARYAGHGARLCEQQGDKVFLSRNLCALGRTELFTGQVTAAVHTLGRVRLLEEAQGVADPSRLLWHADLAEALTANDAPAKARQVLAELRALTPPGPNSVRAGHDRSLALCLTAEGEPAAAAEQLRQVAGDFEALGLPLEQGRTLLALTRVERRRRRRSAAEETLRQAAELFRRNGARPWLDLCHALSQTPRPADAATTERGGPIGLTPAELRLARLVSEGASNQEAATRLFISVKTVESRLTRIYQKLDLRSRAQLAKALHEQAVTRSGR
;
A
#
# COMPACT_ATOMS: atom_id res chain seq x y z
N MET A 1 -20.08 34.49 -5.60
CA MET A 1 -20.48 34.84 -6.98
C MET A 1 -19.28 34.63 -7.90
N THR A 2 -19.55 34.41 -9.20
CA THR A 2 -18.65 34.02 -10.32
C THR A 2 -18.23 32.55 -10.40
N THR A 3 -19.24 31.71 -10.57
CA THR A 3 -19.22 30.43 -11.31
C THR A 3 -18.75 30.64 -12.76
N SER A 4 -17.73 29.90 -13.21
CA SER A 4 -17.37 29.78 -14.63
C SER A 4 -17.78 28.41 -15.18
N ALA A 5 -18.67 28.44 -16.16
CA ALA A 5 -19.24 27.31 -16.87
C ALA A 5 -18.22 26.66 -17.83
N ARG A 6 -18.05 25.34 -17.74
CA ARG A 6 -17.38 24.54 -18.79
C ARG A 6 -18.43 24.05 -19.80
N ALA A 7 -18.38 24.61 -21.00
CA ALA A 7 -19.18 24.23 -22.16
C ALA A 7 -18.73 22.89 -22.78
N ARG A 8 -19.68 22.24 -23.47
CA ARG A 8 -19.58 20.93 -24.15
C ARG A 8 -18.98 21.05 -25.57
N GLY A 9 -18.28 19.99 -26.02
CA GLY A 9 -18.29 19.52 -27.41
C GLY A 9 -17.00 19.70 -28.25
N GLY A 10 -16.22 18.62 -28.38
CA GLY A 10 -15.09 18.46 -29.34
C GLY A 10 -14.44 17.06 -29.20
N PRO A 11 -13.96 16.40 -30.27
CA PRO A 11 -13.63 14.97 -30.27
C PRO A 11 -12.25 14.67 -29.64
N SER A 12 -12.12 13.48 -29.06
CA SER A 12 -10.98 12.94 -28.29
C SER A 12 -10.72 13.63 -26.93
N ALA A 13 -11.44 13.17 -25.90
CA ALA A 13 -11.08 13.48 -24.52
C ALA A 13 -9.72 12.84 -24.17
N PRO A 14 -8.77 13.56 -23.53
CA PRO A 14 -7.51 12.98 -23.12
C PRO A 14 -7.76 11.90 -22.06
N LEU A 15 -7.05 10.77 -22.20
CA LEU A 15 -6.97 9.71 -21.19
C LEU A 15 -6.71 10.34 -19.81
N GLY A 16 -7.45 9.87 -18.80
CA GLY A 16 -7.55 10.48 -17.47
C GLY A 16 -6.21 10.94 -16.88
N ALA A 17 -6.13 12.22 -16.54
CA ALA A 17 -4.95 12.93 -16.06
C ALA A 17 -4.59 12.64 -14.59
N GLY A 18 -4.58 11.36 -14.18
CA GLY A 18 -4.10 10.94 -12.86
C GLY A 18 -2.75 10.22 -12.98
N GLU A 19 -1.78 10.55 -12.13
CA GLU A 19 -0.54 9.78 -12.04
C GLU A 19 -0.83 8.37 -11.46
N ALA A 20 -0.16 7.33 -11.98
CA ALA A 20 -0.30 5.97 -11.48
C ALA A 20 0.51 5.76 -10.19
N THR A 21 0.09 6.44 -9.11
CA THR A 21 0.81 6.46 -7.82
C THR A 21 1.05 5.06 -7.28
N GLY A 22 2.31 4.72 -7.00
CA GLY A 22 2.67 3.48 -6.32
C GLY A 22 2.69 2.23 -7.19
N ARG A 23 2.45 2.35 -8.51
CA ARG A 23 2.39 1.25 -9.48
C ARG A 23 3.68 1.08 -10.27
N GLU A 24 4.81 1.59 -9.79
CA GLU A 24 6.09 1.58 -10.48
C GLU A 24 6.57 0.16 -10.80
N ALA A 25 6.38 -0.80 -9.89
CA ALA A 25 6.77 -2.18 -10.13
C ALA A 25 5.96 -2.83 -11.27
N LEU A 26 4.66 -2.51 -11.35
CA LEU A 26 3.80 -2.98 -12.43
C LEU A 26 4.15 -2.32 -13.76
N LEU A 27 4.46 -1.01 -13.75
CA LEU A 27 4.93 -0.29 -14.94
C LEU A 27 6.28 -0.81 -15.42
N HIS A 28 7.23 -1.11 -14.52
CA HIS A 28 8.50 -1.73 -14.86
C HIS A 28 8.31 -3.14 -15.45
N ARG A 29 7.39 -3.94 -14.89
CA ARG A 29 7.04 -5.24 -15.46
C ARG A 29 6.44 -5.08 -16.87
N LEU A 30 5.54 -4.11 -17.07
CA LEU A 30 4.96 -3.83 -18.38
C LEU A 30 6.03 -3.39 -19.39
N ASP A 31 6.92 -2.46 -19.01
CA ASP A 31 8.05 -2.04 -19.83
C ASP A 31 8.95 -3.24 -20.19
N ALA A 32 9.27 -4.11 -19.23
CA ALA A 32 10.10 -5.29 -19.44
C ALA A 32 9.46 -6.30 -20.39
N VAL A 33 8.19 -6.67 -20.18
CA VAL A 33 7.48 -7.60 -21.08
C VAL A 33 7.29 -6.99 -22.46
N LEU A 34 7.02 -5.67 -22.56
CA LEU A 34 6.96 -5.02 -23.87
C LEU A 34 8.31 -4.98 -24.60
N ALA A 35 9.42 -4.88 -23.86
CA ALA A 35 10.76 -4.97 -24.44
C ALA A 35 11.14 -6.41 -24.84
N ASP A 36 10.70 -7.40 -24.06
CA ASP A 36 11.04 -8.82 -24.25
C ASP A 36 10.08 -9.55 -25.20
N GLU A 37 8.82 -9.15 -25.33
CA GLU A 37 7.83 -9.87 -26.13
C GLU A 37 7.19 -9.00 -27.22
N GLY A 38 7.28 -7.67 -27.13
CA GLY A 38 6.67 -6.75 -28.11
C GLY A 38 5.13 -6.73 -28.11
N TRP A 39 4.46 -7.56 -27.29
CA TRP A 39 3.00 -7.64 -27.21
C TRP A 39 2.52 -7.97 -25.80
N VAL A 40 1.56 -7.20 -25.27
CA VAL A 40 1.00 -7.43 -23.92
C VAL A 40 -0.51 -7.20 -23.88
N ASN A 41 -1.23 -8.12 -23.22
CA ASN A 41 -2.63 -7.94 -22.82
C ASN A 41 -2.73 -7.43 -21.37
N LEU A 42 -3.15 -6.19 -21.17
CA LEU A 42 -3.43 -5.63 -19.84
C LEU A 42 -4.88 -5.91 -19.44
N THR A 43 -5.09 -6.80 -18.46
CA THR A 43 -6.42 -7.25 -18.04
C THR A 43 -6.76 -6.81 -16.62
N GLY A 44 -8.02 -6.89 -16.22
CA GLY A 44 -8.44 -6.59 -14.84
C GLY A 44 -9.89 -6.11 -14.72
N ALA A 45 -10.37 -5.99 -13.49
CA ALA A 45 -11.75 -5.61 -13.18
C ALA A 45 -12.13 -4.20 -13.70
N GLU A 46 -13.43 -3.95 -13.88
CA GLU A 46 -13.92 -2.63 -14.25
C GLU A 46 -13.56 -1.59 -13.17
N GLY A 47 -12.92 -0.49 -13.55
CA GLY A 47 -12.54 0.59 -12.63
C GLY A 47 -11.21 0.43 -11.92
N VAL A 48 -10.47 -0.67 -12.15
CA VAL A 48 -9.19 -0.98 -11.48
C VAL A 48 -8.01 -0.08 -11.86
N GLY A 49 -8.18 0.88 -12.79
CA GLY A 49 -7.12 1.83 -13.19
C GLY A 49 -6.29 1.43 -14.41
N LYS A 50 -6.75 0.49 -15.24
CA LYS A 50 -6.02 0.05 -16.46
C LYS A 50 -5.72 1.20 -17.42
N SER A 51 -6.72 2.03 -17.73
CA SER A 51 -6.55 3.20 -18.62
C SER A 51 -5.53 4.19 -18.05
N THR A 52 -5.52 4.41 -16.72
CA THR A 52 -4.54 5.26 -16.03
C THR A 52 -3.12 4.70 -16.17
N LEU A 53 -2.93 3.38 -15.99
CA LEU A 53 -1.63 2.73 -16.22
C LEU A 53 -1.16 2.85 -17.67
N SER A 54 -2.07 2.67 -18.63
CA SER A 54 -1.74 2.81 -20.05
C SER A 54 -1.34 4.25 -20.41
N ALA A 55 -2.02 5.25 -19.84
CA ALA A 55 -1.70 6.66 -20.04
C ALA A 55 -0.34 7.02 -19.44
N GLU A 56 -0.02 6.50 -18.26
CA GLU A 56 1.28 6.70 -17.62
C GLU A 56 2.41 6.06 -18.41
N LEU A 57 2.22 4.85 -18.95
CA LEU A 57 3.19 4.21 -19.83
C LEU A 57 3.44 5.04 -21.09
N VAL A 58 2.38 5.57 -21.72
CA VAL A 58 2.48 6.47 -22.87
C VAL A 58 3.26 7.74 -22.51
N ARG A 59 3.00 8.34 -21.33
CA ARG A 59 3.73 9.52 -20.85
C ARG A 59 5.23 9.22 -20.70
N ARG A 60 5.59 8.09 -20.09
CA ARG A 60 7.00 7.65 -19.93
C ARG A 60 7.68 7.39 -21.26
N THR A 61 6.97 6.75 -22.20
CA THR A 61 7.45 6.47 -23.56
C THR A 61 7.76 7.77 -24.30
N ARG A 62 6.82 8.73 -24.30
CA ARG A 62 7.02 10.05 -24.90
C ARG A 62 8.14 10.84 -24.24
N ALA A 63 8.31 10.74 -22.92
CA ALA A 63 9.41 11.37 -22.19
C ALA A 63 10.80 10.80 -22.55
N ARG A 64 10.89 9.54 -23.03
CA ARG A 64 12.10 8.93 -23.59
C ARG A 64 12.39 9.37 -25.03
N GLY A 65 11.50 10.17 -25.64
CA GLY A 65 11.57 10.56 -27.06
C GLY A 65 11.03 9.50 -28.02
N GLU A 66 10.38 8.45 -27.52
CA GLU A 66 9.79 7.37 -28.32
C GLU A 66 8.38 7.74 -28.83
N ARG A 67 7.94 7.12 -29.94
CA ARG A 67 6.61 7.39 -30.52
C ARG A 67 5.55 6.50 -29.88
N ALA A 68 4.37 7.06 -29.62
CA ALA A 68 3.24 6.31 -29.07
C ALA A 68 1.92 6.69 -29.76
N LEU A 69 1.27 5.71 -30.40
CA LEU A 69 -0.06 5.81 -31.02
C LEU A 69 -1.11 5.23 -30.08
N VAL A 70 -2.21 5.94 -29.85
CA VAL A 70 -3.19 5.58 -28.82
C VAL A 70 -4.62 5.67 -29.35
N THR A 71 -5.44 4.67 -29.09
CA THR A 71 -6.88 4.70 -29.38
C THR A 71 -7.69 4.12 -28.25
N ALA A 72 -8.97 4.50 -28.14
CA ALA A 72 -9.91 3.98 -27.16
C ALA A 72 -11.23 3.59 -27.83
N LEU A 73 -11.63 2.33 -27.67
CA LEU A 73 -12.80 1.78 -28.35
C LEU A 73 -14.09 1.88 -27.51
N SER A 74 -15.20 1.94 -28.22
CA SER A 74 -16.58 1.93 -27.73
C SER A 74 -17.32 0.67 -28.19
N PRO A 75 -18.47 0.33 -27.58
CA PRO A 75 -19.27 -0.82 -28.01
C PRO A 75 -19.71 -0.80 -29.48
N ALA A 76 -19.84 0.40 -30.07
CA ALA A 76 -20.23 0.55 -31.46
C ALA A 76 -19.12 0.12 -32.44
N ASP A 77 -17.85 0.19 -32.02
CA ASP A 77 -16.70 -0.06 -32.90
C ASP A 77 -16.54 -1.55 -33.25
N ARG A 78 -17.06 -2.46 -32.42
CA ARG A 78 -16.97 -3.91 -32.66
C ARG A 78 -17.66 -4.37 -33.95
N GLN A 79 -18.67 -3.63 -34.41
CA GLN A 79 -19.43 -3.97 -35.62
C GLN A 79 -18.90 -3.27 -36.88
N LEU A 80 -17.81 -2.51 -36.74
CA LEU A 80 -17.27 -1.64 -37.76
C LEU A 80 -15.91 -2.17 -38.23
N PRO A 81 -15.80 -2.76 -39.43
CA PRO A 81 -14.53 -3.25 -39.95
C PRO A 81 -13.48 -2.14 -39.98
N CYS A 82 -12.27 -2.46 -39.53
CA CYS A 82 -11.12 -1.56 -39.44
C CYS A 82 -11.32 -0.34 -38.54
N ALA A 83 -12.26 -0.35 -37.59
CA ALA A 83 -12.52 0.79 -36.71
C ALA A 83 -11.28 1.18 -35.89
N ALA A 84 -10.62 0.23 -35.23
CA ALA A 84 -9.45 0.54 -34.44
C ALA A 84 -8.25 0.96 -35.32
N ALA A 85 -8.07 0.31 -36.47
CA ALA A 85 -7.03 0.68 -37.44
C ALA A 85 -7.23 2.10 -37.98
N SER A 86 -8.46 2.49 -38.33
CA SER A 86 -8.80 3.85 -38.77
C SER A 86 -8.44 4.90 -37.71
N LEU A 87 -8.79 4.65 -36.45
CA LEU A 87 -8.49 5.57 -35.34
C LEU A 87 -6.98 5.72 -35.12
N LEU A 88 -6.21 4.63 -35.20
CA LEU A 88 -4.75 4.68 -35.09
C LEU A 88 -4.09 5.41 -36.27
N LEU A 89 -4.59 5.21 -37.49
CA LEU A 89 -4.08 5.87 -38.69
C LEU A 89 -4.30 7.39 -38.67
N ASN A 90 -5.34 7.88 -37.99
CA ASN A 90 -5.56 9.32 -37.80
C ASN A 90 -4.51 10.00 -36.93
N GLU A 91 -3.71 9.24 -36.16
CA GLU A 91 -2.58 9.79 -35.40
C GLU A 91 -1.26 9.85 -36.22
N VAL A 92 -1.28 9.33 -37.45
CA VAL A 92 -0.14 9.36 -38.38
C VAL A 92 -0.21 10.67 -39.22
N PRO A 93 0.91 11.41 -39.34
CA PRO A 93 0.97 12.60 -40.19
C PRO A 93 0.60 12.32 -41.67
N GLU A 94 -0.20 13.21 -42.29
CA GLU A 94 -0.70 13.06 -43.66
C GLU A 94 0.43 13.01 -44.72
N ASP A 95 1.57 13.65 -44.48
CA ASP A 95 2.74 13.60 -45.35
C ASP A 95 3.32 12.18 -45.48
N ARG A 96 3.27 11.38 -44.42
CA ARG A 96 3.69 9.98 -44.43
C ARG A 96 2.69 9.09 -45.17
N LEU A 97 1.40 9.36 -45.00
CA LEU A 97 0.34 8.67 -45.73
C LEU A 97 0.43 8.94 -47.24
N ALA A 98 0.75 10.18 -47.62
CA ALA A 98 0.92 10.59 -49.01
C ALA A 98 2.16 9.96 -49.68
N ALA A 99 3.21 9.65 -48.92
CA ALA A 99 4.45 9.04 -49.43
C ALA A 99 4.29 7.57 -49.88
N LEU A 100 3.18 6.91 -49.52
CA LEU A 100 2.93 5.52 -49.90
C LEU A 100 2.58 5.37 -51.39
N PRO A 101 2.98 4.24 -52.03
CA PRO A 101 2.53 3.88 -53.38
C PRO A 101 1.00 3.82 -53.50
N GLU A 102 0.46 4.17 -54.67
CA GLU A 102 -1.00 4.32 -54.90
C GLU A 102 -1.83 3.12 -54.40
N PRO A 103 -1.46 1.84 -54.66
CA PRO A 103 -2.27 0.70 -54.19
C PRO A 103 -2.36 0.63 -52.66
N ARG A 104 -1.28 0.99 -51.95
CA ARG A 104 -1.21 1.01 -50.48
C ARG A 104 -1.95 2.21 -49.91
N ARG A 105 -1.83 3.38 -50.55
CA ARG A 105 -2.53 4.60 -50.15
C ARG A 105 -4.04 4.43 -50.29
N ARG A 106 -4.51 3.82 -51.38
CA ARG A 106 -5.92 3.54 -51.63
C ARG A 106 -6.50 2.55 -50.62
N ALA A 107 -5.76 1.50 -50.27
CA ALA A 107 -6.16 0.56 -49.23
C ALA A 107 -6.33 1.23 -47.85
N LEU A 108 -5.45 2.17 -47.48
CA LEU A 108 -5.57 2.96 -46.25
C LEU A 108 -6.75 3.93 -46.29
N ALA A 109 -6.99 4.61 -47.42
CA ALA A 109 -8.12 5.52 -47.59
C ALA A 109 -9.47 4.78 -47.44
N MET A 110 -9.56 3.53 -47.92
CA MET A 110 -10.70 2.65 -47.66
C MET A 110 -10.82 2.30 -46.17
N ALA A 111 -9.71 1.99 -45.50
CA ALA A 111 -9.71 1.69 -44.06
C ALA A 111 -10.15 2.91 -43.22
N ARG A 112 -9.81 4.12 -43.66
CA ARG A 112 -10.25 5.39 -43.07
C ARG A 112 -11.66 5.82 -43.50
N ARG A 113 -12.31 5.07 -44.40
CA ARG A 113 -13.65 5.37 -44.97
C ARG A 113 -13.72 6.70 -45.72
N GLU A 114 -12.59 7.13 -46.29
CA GLU A 114 -12.51 8.27 -47.20
C GLU A 114 -12.98 7.88 -48.62
N VAL A 115 -12.87 6.59 -48.94
CA VAL A 115 -13.24 6.00 -50.23
C VAL A 115 -14.16 4.79 -49.97
N PRO A 116 -15.22 4.57 -50.77
CA PRO A 116 -16.09 3.41 -50.62
C PRO A 116 -15.31 2.10 -50.83
N VAL A 117 -15.64 1.10 -50.01
CA VAL A 117 -15.13 -0.27 -50.17
C VAL A 117 -15.88 -0.92 -51.33
N PRO A 118 -15.20 -1.47 -52.36
CA PRO A 118 -15.84 -2.15 -53.47
C PRO A 118 -16.60 -3.41 -53.01
N ASP A 119 -17.59 -3.86 -53.78
CA ASP A 119 -18.35 -5.08 -53.49
C ASP A 119 -17.46 -6.35 -53.44
N ALA A 120 -16.31 -6.32 -54.14
CA ALA A 120 -15.28 -7.36 -54.12
C ALA A 120 -14.49 -7.44 -52.79
N GLY A 121 -14.73 -6.52 -51.85
CA GLY A 121 -14.10 -6.49 -50.54
C GLY A 121 -12.77 -5.73 -50.50
N TRP A 122 -11.96 -6.07 -49.49
CA TRP A 122 -10.70 -5.40 -49.18
C TRP A 122 -9.53 -6.02 -49.95
N ASP A 123 -8.61 -5.19 -50.45
CA ASP A 123 -7.25 -5.68 -50.73
C ASP A 123 -6.47 -5.79 -49.41
N CYS A 124 -6.68 -6.92 -48.72
CA CYS A 124 -6.05 -7.21 -47.43
C CYS A 124 -4.52 -7.24 -47.52
N VAL A 125 -3.96 -7.57 -48.69
CA VAL A 125 -2.50 -7.63 -48.90
C VAL A 125 -1.94 -6.22 -49.01
N ALA A 126 -2.55 -5.35 -49.82
CA ALA A 126 -2.17 -3.95 -49.92
C ALA A 126 -2.29 -3.24 -48.57
N LEU A 127 -3.35 -3.51 -47.80
CA LEU A 127 -3.55 -2.94 -46.47
C LEU A 127 -2.47 -3.40 -45.47
N ARG A 128 -2.17 -4.70 -45.41
CA ARG A 128 -1.10 -5.25 -44.55
C ARG A 128 0.26 -4.66 -44.88
N LEU A 129 0.61 -4.58 -46.18
CA LEU A 129 1.86 -3.97 -46.64
C LEU A 129 1.94 -2.47 -46.36
N ALA A 130 0.81 -1.76 -46.47
CA ALA A 130 0.72 -0.34 -46.13
C ALA A 130 1.01 -0.10 -44.65
N VAL A 131 0.34 -0.84 -43.76
CA VAL A 131 0.52 -0.74 -42.30
C VAL A 131 1.95 -1.15 -41.91
N GLN A 132 2.52 -2.19 -42.53
CA GLN A 132 3.91 -2.59 -42.29
C GLN A 132 4.91 -1.50 -42.70
N THR A 133 4.68 -0.84 -43.84
CA THR A 133 5.54 0.25 -44.32
C THR A 133 5.50 1.43 -43.34
N LEU A 134 4.30 1.83 -42.91
CA LEU A 134 4.12 2.90 -41.93
C LEU A 134 4.77 2.58 -40.58
N ALA A 135 4.59 1.35 -40.10
CA ALA A 135 5.22 0.91 -38.86
C ALA A 135 6.76 1.01 -38.94
N ALA A 136 7.36 0.60 -40.06
CA ALA A 136 8.81 0.74 -40.28
C ALA A 136 9.27 2.21 -40.28
N GLU A 137 8.50 3.11 -40.89
CA GLU A 137 8.81 4.54 -40.89
C GLU A 137 8.71 5.18 -39.50
N GLU A 138 7.67 4.85 -38.74
CA GLU A 138 7.50 5.34 -37.37
C GLU A 138 8.64 4.85 -36.44
N THR A 139 9.24 3.70 -36.74
CA THR A 139 10.34 3.13 -35.93
C THR A 139 11.74 3.69 -36.25
N ARG A 140 11.89 4.59 -37.24
CA ARG A 140 13.21 5.10 -37.67
C ARG A 140 13.98 5.86 -36.57
N HIS A 141 13.27 6.45 -35.62
CA HIS A 141 13.85 7.27 -34.55
C HIS A 141 13.76 6.63 -33.16
N GLY A 142 13.33 5.37 -33.08
CA GLY A 142 13.14 4.65 -31.83
C GLY A 142 11.96 3.68 -31.90
N PRO A 143 11.71 2.89 -30.84
CA PRO A 143 10.57 1.98 -30.80
C PRO A 143 9.22 2.73 -30.85
N LEU A 144 8.23 2.08 -31.46
CA LEU A 144 6.85 2.54 -31.57
C LEU A 144 5.98 1.78 -30.56
N LEU A 145 5.25 2.49 -29.70
CA LEU A 145 4.23 1.90 -28.83
C LEU A 145 2.82 2.12 -29.44
N ILE A 146 2.04 1.04 -29.60
CA ILE A 146 0.63 1.10 -30.00
C ILE A 146 -0.22 0.69 -28.79
N VAL A 147 -1.15 1.56 -28.37
CA VAL A 147 -2.05 1.29 -27.25
C VAL A 147 -3.50 1.28 -27.73
N VAL A 148 -4.21 0.17 -27.52
CA VAL A 148 -5.65 0.05 -27.79
C VAL A 148 -6.39 -0.11 -26.46
N ASP A 149 -6.97 0.99 -25.98
CA ASP A 149 -7.83 0.97 -24.79
C ASP A 149 -9.23 0.42 -25.12
N ASN A 150 -9.84 -0.26 -24.16
CA ASN A 150 -11.09 -1.02 -24.31
C ASN A 150 -11.08 -2.03 -25.48
N ALA A 151 -9.95 -2.70 -25.73
CA ALA A 151 -9.77 -3.70 -26.80
C ALA A 151 -10.71 -4.95 -26.71
N HIS A 152 -11.61 -5.02 -25.73
CA HIS A 152 -12.70 -6.00 -25.73
C HIS A 152 -13.78 -5.68 -26.80
N TRP A 153 -13.77 -4.46 -27.33
CA TRP A 153 -14.56 -4.04 -28.49
C TRP A 153 -13.77 -4.00 -29.80
N LEU A 154 -12.56 -4.58 -29.84
CA LEU A 154 -11.72 -4.64 -31.04
C LEU A 154 -12.40 -5.47 -32.14
N ASP A 155 -12.44 -4.92 -33.35
CA ASP A 155 -12.91 -5.60 -34.56
C ASP A 155 -11.89 -6.63 -35.08
N ASP A 156 -12.39 -7.66 -35.78
CA ASP A 156 -11.58 -8.80 -36.21
C ASP A 156 -10.52 -8.39 -37.25
N GLU A 157 -10.85 -7.47 -38.16
CA GLU A 157 -9.91 -6.97 -39.18
C GLU A 157 -8.75 -6.19 -38.57
N SER A 158 -9.02 -5.28 -37.62
CA SER A 158 -7.97 -4.55 -36.91
C SER A 158 -7.11 -5.47 -36.05
N ALA A 159 -7.70 -6.48 -35.42
CA ALA A 159 -6.95 -7.50 -34.67
C ALA A 159 -5.98 -8.27 -35.59
N ALA A 160 -6.43 -8.64 -36.80
CA ALA A 160 -5.59 -9.30 -37.79
C ALA A 160 -4.42 -8.42 -38.27
N LEU A 161 -4.66 -7.11 -38.44
CA LEU A 161 -3.60 -6.16 -38.83
C LEU A 161 -2.54 -5.99 -37.74
N LEU A 162 -2.94 -5.81 -36.48
CA LEU A 162 -2.00 -5.70 -35.36
C LEU A 162 -1.15 -6.98 -35.22
N ARG A 163 -1.79 -8.15 -35.34
CA ARG A 163 -1.08 -9.45 -35.32
C ARG A 163 -0.09 -9.57 -36.47
N HIS A 164 -0.47 -9.12 -37.67
CA HIS A 164 0.43 -9.12 -38.82
C HIS A 164 1.67 -8.26 -38.57
N VAL A 165 1.52 -7.04 -38.05
CA VAL A 165 2.65 -6.16 -37.70
C VAL A 165 3.57 -6.83 -36.67
N HIS A 166 3.00 -7.44 -35.63
CA HIS A 166 3.76 -8.15 -34.61
C HIS A 166 4.59 -9.32 -35.19
N LEU A 167 3.96 -10.20 -35.97
CA LEU A 167 4.65 -11.35 -36.58
C LEU A 167 5.70 -10.93 -37.63
N SER A 168 5.43 -9.86 -38.37
CA SER A 168 6.34 -9.38 -39.43
C SER A 168 7.69 -8.90 -38.91
N GLN A 169 7.77 -8.46 -37.65
CA GLN A 169 9.01 -8.03 -37.00
C GLN A 169 9.94 -9.19 -36.64
N GLN A 170 9.39 -10.40 -36.46
CA GLN A 170 10.17 -11.60 -36.16
C GLN A 170 10.79 -12.21 -37.43
N ALA A 171 10.19 -11.93 -38.60
CA ALA A 171 10.56 -12.54 -39.87
C ALA A 171 11.29 -11.60 -40.85
N SER A 172 11.14 -10.28 -40.70
CA SER A 172 11.63 -9.29 -41.67
C SER A 172 12.94 -8.63 -41.25
N ARG A 173 13.87 -8.45 -42.19
CA ARG A 173 15.07 -7.61 -42.02
C ARG A 173 14.77 -6.10 -42.00
N ALA A 174 13.56 -5.69 -42.39
CA ALA A 174 13.20 -4.29 -42.55
C ALA A 174 12.78 -3.61 -41.23
N LEU A 175 12.42 -4.39 -40.22
CA LEU A 175 12.10 -3.92 -38.87
C LEU A 175 13.16 -4.47 -37.91
N PRO A 176 13.75 -3.64 -37.03
CA PRO A 176 14.56 -4.15 -35.93
C PRO A 176 13.71 -5.08 -35.05
N ASP A 177 14.35 -6.10 -34.45
CA ASP A 177 13.65 -7.02 -33.56
C ASP A 177 12.94 -6.23 -32.44
N ARG A 178 11.62 -6.46 -32.31
CA ARG A 178 10.71 -5.82 -31.33
C ARG A 178 10.67 -4.29 -31.35
N ALA A 179 10.82 -3.68 -32.53
CA ALA A 179 10.71 -2.24 -32.71
C ALA A 179 9.29 -1.67 -32.53
N VAL A 180 8.24 -2.45 -32.76
CA VAL A 180 6.83 -2.08 -32.53
C VAL A 180 6.26 -2.91 -31.40
N ARG A 181 5.82 -2.21 -30.35
CA ARG A 181 5.29 -2.75 -29.11
C ARG A 181 3.79 -2.51 -29.04
N VAL A 182 2.98 -3.54 -28.78
CA VAL A 182 1.51 -3.44 -28.74
C VAL A 182 0.98 -3.71 -27.34
N LEU A 183 0.18 -2.78 -26.82
CA LEU A 183 -0.54 -2.90 -25.54
C LEU A 183 -2.05 -2.91 -25.80
N LEU A 184 -2.70 -4.04 -25.50
CA LEU A 184 -4.16 -4.16 -25.54
C LEU A 184 -4.74 -4.09 -24.13
N VAL A 185 -5.63 -3.12 -23.87
CA VAL A 185 -6.27 -2.98 -22.56
C VAL A 185 -7.67 -3.59 -22.59
N ARG A 186 -7.89 -4.67 -21.85
CA ARG A 186 -9.14 -5.45 -21.86
C ARG A 186 -9.70 -5.67 -20.45
N ARG A 187 -10.98 -6.02 -20.37
CA ARG A 187 -11.56 -6.56 -19.12
C ARG A 187 -11.12 -8.01 -18.97
N SER A 188 -11.15 -8.55 -17.75
CA SER A 188 -10.86 -9.97 -17.53
C SER A 188 -11.75 -10.86 -18.40
N PRO A 189 -11.25 -11.99 -18.93
CA PRO A 189 -12.00 -12.89 -19.81
C PRO A 189 -13.35 -13.27 -19.21
N GLY A 190 -14.42 -13.18 -20.02
CA GLY A 190 -15.80 -13.50 -19.65
C GLY A 190 -16.64 -12.33 -19.08
N ALA A 191 -16.05 -11.18 -18.73
CA ALA A 191 -16.75 -10.09 -18.05
C ALA A 191 -17.76 -9.29 -18.92
N ASP A 192 -18.15 -9.82 -20.07
CA ASP A 192 -19.20 -9.25 -20.93
C ASP A 192 -20.54 -9.96 -20.66
N PRO A 193 -21.46 -9.35 -19.89
CA PRO A 193 -22.77 -9.93 -19.62
C PRO A 193 -23.69 -9.97 -20.86
N LEU A 194 -23.30 -9.32 -21.97
CA LEU A 194 -24.05 -9.29 -23.24
C LEU A 194 -23.36 -10.09 -24.35
N GLY A 195 -22.17 -10.64 -24.10
CA GLY A 195 -21.44 -11.46 -25.05
C GLY A 195 -21.88 -12.90 -24.96
N ARG A 196 -22.30 -13.49 -26.09
CA ARG A 196 -22.39 -14.95 -26.23
C ARG A 196 -21.08 -15.58 -25.70
N PRO A 197 -21.13 -16.75 -25.05
CA PRO A 197 -19.91 -17.43 -24.63
C PRO A 197 -18.98 -17.58 -25.83
N GLU A 198 -17.71 -17.20 -25.68
CA GLU A 198 -16.68 -17.71 -26.59
C GLU A 198 -16.84 -19.24 -26.63
N PRO A 199 -16.79 -19.87 -27.81
CA PRO A 199 -16.95 -21.32 -27.88
C PRO A 199 -15.88 -21.95 -27.00
N ALA A 200 -16.34 -22.60 -25.92
CA ALA A 200 -15.49 -23.45 -25.12
C ALA A 200 -14.84 -24.45 -26.08
N GLY A 201 -13.50 -24.47 -26.11
CA GLY A 201 -12.75 -25.48 -26.84
C GLY A 201 -13.29 -26.85 -26.45
N ALA A 202 -13.75 -27.57 -27.47
CA ALA A 202 -14.08 -29.00 -27.54
C ALA A 202 -14.52 -29.68 -26.22
N GLY A 203 -15.79 -30.11 -26.20
CA GLY A 203 -16.32 -31.05 -25.22
C GLY A 203 -15.58 -32.40 -25.20
N PRO A 204 -15.92 -33.26 -24.21
CA PRO A 204 -15.13 -34.41 -23.80
C PRO A 204 -15.04 -35.48 -24.90
N LEU A 205 -13.86 -36.09 -24.98
CA LEU A 205 -13.55 -37.30 -25.75
C LEU A 205 -14.59 -38.39 -25.50
N ASP A 206 -15.36 -38.74 -26.53
CA ASP A 206 -16.03 -40.05 -26.58
C ASP A 206 -14.98 -41.14 -26.91
N PRO A 207 -15.09 -42.34 -26.32
CA PRO A 207 -14.11 -43.42 -26.44
C PRO A 207 -14.24 -44.21 -27.77
N PRO A 208 -13.21 -44.98 -28.18
CA PRO A 208 -13.11 -45.51 -29.54
C PRO A 208 -13.96 -46.77 -29.74
N GLY A 209 -14.64 -46.86 -30.88
CA GLY A 209 -15.28 -48.08 -31.40
C GLY A 209 -14.65 -48.49 -32.75
N PRO A 210 -14.59 -49.80 -33.09
CA PRO A 210 -13.57 -50.35 -33.98
C PRO A 210 -13.91 -50.30 -35.47
N ALA A 211 -12.82 -50.38 -36.25
CA ALA A 211 -12.70 -50.35 -37.70
C ALA A 211 -13.68 -51.22 -38.49
N ARG A 212 -14.12 -50.72 -39.66
CA ARG A 212 -14.32 -51.52 -40.89
C ARG A 212 -13.97 -50.73 -42.15
N SER A 213 -13.23 -51.43 -42.99
CA SER A 213 -12.75 -51.18 -44.35
C SER A 213 -13.87 -51.00 -45.38
N GLU A 214 -13.63 -50.19 -46.44
CA GLU A 214 -13.64 -50.61 -47.86
C GLU A 214 -13.46 -49.39 -48.83
N PRO A 215 -13.06 -49.62 -50.10
CA PRO A 215 -12.10 -48.75 -50.82
C PRO A 215 -12.68 -47.88 -51.95
N LEU A 216 -11.80 -47.03 -52.50
CA LEU A 216 -11.98 -46.08 -53.60
C LEU A 216 -12.79 -46.59 -54.81
N GLY A 217 -13.62 -45.69 -55.35
CA GLY A 217 -14.00 -45.64 -56.76
C GLY A 217 -13.70 -44.24 -57.34
N PRO A 218 -13.27 -44.11 -58.61
CA PRO A 218 -12.70 -42.87 -59.14
C PRO A 218 -13.79 -41.94 -59.68
N PRO A 219 -13.51 -40.62 -59.78
CA PRO A 219 -14.14 -39.82 -60.81
C PRO A 219 -13.11 -39.13 -61.70
N GLU A 220 -13.33 -39.26 -62.99
CA GLU A 220 -12.79 -38.38 -64.03
C GLU A 220 -13.99 -37.82 -64.83
N PRO A 221 -13.85 -36.76 -65.65
CA PRO A 221 -13.93 -35.37 -65.22
C PRO A 221 -15.01 -34.58 -66.01
N ALA A 222 -15.46 -33.40 -65.53
CA ALA A 222 -15.97 -32.34 -66.41
C ALA A 222 -16.10 -30.99 -65.69
N GLY A 223 -15.63 -29.95 -66.39
CA GLY A 223 -15.46 -28.57 -65.94
C GLY A 223 -16.71 -27.81 -65.51
N GLY A 224 -16.47 -26.78 -64.70
CA GLY A 224 -17.46 -25.79 -64.30
C GLY A 224 -16.80 -24.67 -63.50
N ASN A 225 -16.26 -23.69 -64.22
CA ASN A 225 -15.60 -22.47 -63.74
C ASN A 225 -16.41 -21.78 -62.61
N ARG A 226 -15.86 -21.73 -61.38
CA ARG A 226 -16.29 -20.82 -60.30
C ARG A 226 -15.08 -20.02 -59.83
N ALA A 227 -15.32 -18.72 -59.63
CA ALA A 227 -14.37 -17.70 -59.22
C ALA A 227 -13.56 -18.12 -57.98
N PRO A 228 -12.29 -17.68 -57.84
CA PRO A 228 -11.47 -18.06 -56.69
C PRO A 228 -12.07 -17.45 -55.42
N ASP A 229 -12.55 -18.35 -54.57
CA ASP A 229 -12.98 -18.10 -53.21
C ASP A 229 -11.90 -17.37 -52.40
N HIS A 230 -12.41 -16.59 -51.45
CA HIS A 230 -11.70 -15.91 -50.39
C HIS A 230 -10.47 -16.68 -49.87
N CYS A 231 -9.37 -15.96 -49.66
CA CYS A 231 -8.16 -16.46 -49.01
C CYS A 231 -8.47 -17.04 -47.62
N ASP A 232 -8.86 -18.31 -47.58
CA ASP A 232 -8.88 -19.19 -46.42
C ASP A 232 -7.44 -19.60 -46.08
N LEU A 233 -6.69 -18.65 -45.53
CA LEU A 233 -5.47 -18.92 -44.78
C LEU A 233 -5.48 -18.04 -43.53
N VAL A 234 -6.21 -18.50 -42.52
CA VAL A 234 -5.96 -18.46 -41.07
C VAL A 234 -7.29 -18.75 -40.37
N THR A 235 -7.40 -19.93 -39.77
CA THR A 235 -8.45 -20.26 -38.80
C THR A 235 -8.48 -19.22 -37.67
N PRO A 236 -9.67 -18.89 -37.11
CA PRO A 236 -9.81 -17.91 -36.04
C PRO A 236 -9.35 -18.53 -34.72
N ALA A 237 -8.04 -18.70 -34.54
CA ALA A 237 -7.48 -18.68 -33.20
C ALA A 237 -7.76 -17.29 -32.65
N GLY A 238 -8.62 -17.20 -31.63
CA GLY A 238 -9.00 -15.93 -30.97
C GLY A 238 -7.79 -15.06 -30.61
N PRO A 239 -8.00 -13.77 -30.28
CA PRO A 239 -6.95 -12.79 -30.07
C PRO A 239 -6.17 -13.05 -28.76
N CYS A 240 -5.37 -14.10 -28.75
CA CYS A 240 -4.54 -14.53 -27.63
C CYS A 240 -3.07 -14.35 -28.02
N GLY A 241 -2.49 -13.19 -27.67
CA GLY A 241 -1.05 -13.04 -27.51
C GLY A 241 -0.56 -13.72 -26.22
N PRO A 242 0.75 -14.02 -26.10
CA PRO A 242 1.26 -15.04 -25.17
C PRO A 242 1.33 -14.64 -23.68
N GLU A 243 1.22 -13.36 -23.29
CA GLU A 243 1.21 -12.96 -21.87
C GLU A 243 0.11 -11.95 -21.52
N ALA A 244 -0.70 -12.29 -20.50
CA ALA A 244 -1.68 -11.39 -19.89
C ALA A 244 -1.14 -10.87 -18.56
N VAL A 245 -0.97 -9.54 -18.46
CA VAL A 245 -0.64 -8.86 -17.21
C VAL A 245 -1.94 -8.41 -16.56
N GLU A 246 -2.32 -9.08 -15.47
CA GLU A 246 -3.48 -8.69 -14.67
C GLU A 246 -3.16 -7.48 -13.79
N VAL A 247 -4.04 -6.48 -13.80
CA VAL A 247 -4.00 -5.33 -12.91
C VAL A 247 -4.77 -5.67 -11.62
N PRO A 248 -4.06 -5.88 -10.49
CA PRO A 248 -4.73 -6.12 -9.22
C PRO A 248 -5.38 -4.84 -8.68
N PRO A 249 -6.34 -4.94 -7.75
CA PRO A 249 -6.80 -3.80 -6.94
C PRO A 249 -5.64 -3.11 -6.22
N LEU A 250 -5.82 -1.85 -5.82
CA LEU A 250 -4.81 -1.08 -5.10
C LEU A 250 -4.49 -1.72 -3.74
N GLY A 251 -3.20 -1.86 -3.48
CA GLY A 251 -2.70 -2.16 -2.14
C GLY A 251 -2.97 -1.00 -1.17
N VAL A 252 -2.78 -1.25 0.12
CA VAL A 252 -3.05 -0.25 1.19
C VAL A 252 -2.18 1.00 1.02
N ASP A 253 -0.90 0.83 0.69
CA ASP A 253 0.03 1.93 0.42
C ASP A 253 -0.35 2.72 -0.84
N GLU A 254 -0.76 2.03 -1.90
CA GLU A 254 -1.18 2.68 -3.15
C GLU A 254 -2.48 3.45 -2.98
N LEU A 255 -3.44 2.89 -2.24
CA LEU A 255 -4.70 3.56 -1.93
C LEU A 255 -4.48 4.78 -1.03
N ALA A 256 -3.55 4.71 -0.07
CA ALA A 256 -3.16 5.87 0.73
C ALA A 256 -2.58 6.98 -0.14
N GLY A 257 -1.70 6.63 -1.09
CA GLY A 257 -1.19 7.57 -2.09
C GLY A 257 -2.29 8.20 -2.95
N LEU A 258 -3.30 7.41 -3.36
CA LEU A 258 -4.45 7.92 -4.10
C LEU A 258 -5.26 8.94 -3.28
N LEU A 259 -5.54 8.64 -2.00
CA LEU A 259 -6.26 9.57 -1.13
C LEU A 259 -5.49 10.88 -0.93
N GLU A 260 -4.17 10.80 -0.73
CA GLU A 260 -3.32 11.97 -0.57
C GLU A 260 -3.26 12.84 -1.83
N ALA A 261 -3.18 12.22 -3.01
CA ALA A 261 -3.17 12.94 -4.29
C ALA A 261 -4.46 13.74 -4.52
N GLU A 262 -5.58 13.27 -3.98
CA GLU A 262 -6.88 13.94 -4.02
C GLU A 262 -7.10 14.92 -2.84
N GLY A 263 -6.11 15.10 -1.97
CA GLY A 263 -6.22 15.94 -0.78
C GLY A 263 -7.20 15.40 0.27
N LEU A 264 -7.49 14.10 0.25
CA LEU A 264 -8.42 13.43 1.16
C LEU A 264 -7.68 12.89 2.40
N PRO A 265 -8.31 12.92 3.59
CA PRO A 265 -7.63 12.54 4.82
C PRO A 265 -7.39 11.03 4.90
N ALA A 266 -6.14 10.64 5.15
CA ALA A 266 -5.69 9.24 5.17
C ALA A 266 -6.37 8.37 6.25
N ARG A 267 -7.00 8.97 7.27
CA ARG A 267 -7.83 8.25 8.25
C ARG A 267 -9.00 7.49 7.60
N LEU A 268 -9.46 7.94 6.43
CA LEU A 268 -10.54 7.28 5.69
C LEU A 268 -10.11 5.95 5.07
N LEU A 269 -8.81 5.65 5.04
CA LEU A 269 -8.25 4.49 4.33
C LEU A 269 -8.93 3.17 4.67
N GLY A 270 -9.15 2.87 5.95
CA GLY A 270 -9.82 1.63 6.37
C GLY A 270 -11.24 1.54 5.81
N ARG A 271 -12.05 2.59 6.01
CA ARG A 271 -13.43 2.67 5.50
C ARG A 271 -13.49 2.60 3.97
N VAL A 272 -12.66 3.40 3.29
CA VAL A 272 -12.57 3.43 1.83
C VAL A 272 -12.12 2.08 1.27
N TYR A 273 -11.15 1.42 1.90
CA TYR A 273 -10.70 0.10 1.47
C TYR A 273 -11.80 -0.95 1.64
N ARG A 274 -12.52 -1.00 2.78
CA ARG A 274 -13.67 -1.92 2.95
C ARG A 274 -14.76 -1.66 1.92
N ALA A 275 -15.08 -0.39 1.69
CA ALA A 275 -16.09 0.04 0.73
C ALA A 275 -15.70 -0.36 -0.71
N SER A 276 -14.44 -0.17 -1.10
CA SER A 276 -14.01 -0.27 -2.50
C SER A 276 -13.28 -1.56 -2.87
N GLY A 277 -12.76 -2.31 -1.89
CA GLY A 277 -11.85 -3.44 -2.13
C GLY A 277 -10.56 -3.06 -2.85
N GLY A 278 -10.11 -1.80 -2.74
CA GLY A 278 -8.97 -1.27 -3.48
C GLY A 278 -9.28 -0.94 -4.94
N ASN A 279 -10.54 -0.98 -5.38
CA ASN A 279 -10.91 -0.51 -6.72
C ASN A 279 -10.86 1.04 -6.74
N PRO A 280 -9.94 1.68 -7.50
CA PRO A 280 -9.75 3.14 -7.50
C PRO A 280 -11.04 3.92 -7.74
N ARG A 281 -11.89 3.46 -8.66
CA ARG A 281 -13.15 4.15 -8.99
C ARG A 281 -14.14 4.12 -7.83
N LEU A 282 -14.30 2.96 -7.18
CA LEU A 282 -15.16 2.83 -6.00
C LEU A 282 -14.56 3.56 -4.80
N ALA A 283 -13.23 3.54 -4.69
CA ALA A 283 -12.49 4.19 -3.63
C ALA A 283 -12.69 5.71 -3.64
N LEU A 284 -12.53 6.35 -4.80
CA LEU A 284 -12.76 7.79 -4.94
C LEU A 284 -14.21 8.17 -4.62
N ALA A 285 -15.17 7.40 -5.11
CA ALA A 285 -16.58 7.63 -4.81
C ALA A 285 -16.88 7.53 -3.31
N ALA A 286 -16.37 6.49 -2.64
CA ALA A 286 -16.49 6.33 -1.19
C ALA A 286 -15.78 7.45 -0.43
N ALA A 287 -14.55 7.79 -0.84
CA ALA A 287 -13.72 8.76 -0.15
C ALA A 287 -14.30 10.17 -0.22
N HIS A 288 -14.82 10.60 -1.38
CA HIS A 288 -15.52 11.88 -1.48
C HIS A 288 -16.79 11.89 -0.63
N ALA A 289 -17.61 10.84 -0.68
CA ALA A 289 -18.82 10.75 0.14
C ALA A 289 -18.49 10.85 1.65
N TYR A 290 -17.44 10.17 2.11
CA TYR A 290 -17.02 10.20 3.51
C TYR A 290 -16.34 11.51 3.93
N ALA A 291 -15.61 12.18 3.03
CA ALA A 291 -14.90 13.41 3.34
C ALA A 291 -15.82 14.61 3.48
N TYR A 292 -16.87 14.70 2.65
CA TYR A 292 -17.79 15.83 2.64
C TYR A 292 -18.98 15.69 3.60
N CYS A 293 -19.03 14.61 4.40
CA CYS A 293 -20.12 14.39 5.34
C CYS A 293 -19.67 14.54 6.80
N PRO A 294 -20.22 15.52 7.54
CA PRO A 294 -20.27 15.45 9.00
C PRO A 294 -21.26 14.34 9.38
N THR A 295 -20.82 13.33 10.15
CA THR A 295 -21.77 12.43 10.82
C THR A 295 -22.82 13.29 11.51
N THR A 296 -24.09 13.04 11.19
CA THR A 296 -25.21 13.80 11.78
C THR A 296 -25.17 13.68 13.31
N HIS A 297 -25.82 14.61 14.01
CA HIS A 297 -25.94 14.57 15.47
C HIS A 297 -26.48 13.22 15.98
N ASP A 298 -27.25 12.50 15.15
CA ASP A 298 -27.83 11.18 15.46
C ASP A 298 -26.94 9.98 15.14
N GLY A 299 -25.74 10.17 14.59
CA GLY A 299 -24.79 9.07 14.35
C GLY A 299 -25.14 8.15 13.17
N ASP A 300 -26.27 8.36 12.49
CA ASP A 300 -26.59 7.71 11.22
C ASP A 300 -25.93 8.45 10.05
N GLU A 301 -25.38 7.68 9.10
CA GLU A 301 -24.95 8.20 7.80
C GLU A 301 -26.21 8.68 7.04
N PRO A 302 -26.24 9.92 6.51
CA PRO A 302 -27.41 10.41 5.79
C PRO A 302 -27.73 9.51 4.57
N PRO A 303 -29.01 9.17 4.33
CA PRO A 303 -29.41 8.27 3.24
C PRO A 303 -28.93 8.72 1.85
N HIS A 304 -28.84 10.04 1.62
CA HIS A 304 -28.44 10.61 0.33
C HIS A 304 -26.94 10.40 0.03
N LEU A 305 -26.08 10.29 1.04
CA LEU A 305 -24.63 10.15 0.89
C LEU A 305 -24.21 8.70 0.67
N ALA A 306 -24.91 7.77 1.33
CA ALA A 306 -24.82 6.35 1.00
C ALA A 306 -25.20 6.09 -0.47
N ALA A 307 -26.21 6.81 -0.99
CA ALA A 307 -26.63 6.71 -2.39
C ALA A 307 -25.55 7.21 -3.37
N GLU A 308 -24.83 8.30 -3.06
CA GLU A 308 -23.75 8.82 -3.91
C GLU A 308 -22.55 7.87 -3.97
N ALA A 309 -22.09 7.36 -2.81
CA ALA A 309 -21.01 6.38 -2.73
C ALA A 309 -21.37 5.07 -3.47
N CYS A 310 -22.63 4.64 -3.36
CA CYS A 310 -23.12 3.41 -4.00
C CYS A 310 -23.40 3.57 -5.50
N ARG A 311 -23.53 4.79 -6.04
CA ARG A 311 -23.93 5.03 -7.44
C ARG A 311 -23.05 4.30 -8.47
N PRO A 312 -21.70 4.30 -8.36
CA PRO A 312 -20.85 3.56 -9.31
C PRO A 312 -21.01 2.04 -9.15
N ALA A 313 -21.16 1.54 -7.92
CA ALA A 313 -21.39 0.13 -7.63
C ALA A 313 -22.74 -0.35 -8.19
N TRP A 314 -23.81 0.43 -7.97
CA TRP A 314 -25.14 0.15 -8.51
C TRP A 314 -25.14 0.16 -10.05
N ARG A 315 -24.40 1.08 -10.68
CA ARG A 315 -24.25 1.10 -12.16
C ARG A 315 -23.66 -0.20 -12.71
N MET A 316 -22.79 -0.86 -11.95
CA MET A 316 -22.23 -2.16 -12.32
C MET A 316 -23.25 -3.28 -12.06
N LEU A 317 -23.90 -3.27 -10.89
CA LEU A 317 -24.91 -4.28 -10.50
C LEU A 317 -26.15 -4.29 -11.40
N ARG A 318 -26.66 -3.13 -11.82
CA ARG A 318 -27.88 -3.02 -12.63
C ARG A 318 -27.77 -3.65 -14.04
N ARG A 319 -26.55 -3.95 -14.50
CA ARG A 319 -26.30 -4.66 -15.76
C ARG A 319 -26.57 -6.17 -15.63
N LEU A 320 -26.61 -6.70 -14.42
CA LEU A 320 -26.94 -8.10 -14.17
C LEU A 320 -28.45 -8.33 -14.20
N PRO A 321 -28.91 -9.54 -14.56
CA PRO A 321 -30.32 -9.92 -14.45
C PRO A 321 -30.89 -9.74 -13.03
N ALA A 322 -32.19 -9.46 -12.92
CA ALA A 322 -32.86 -9.24 -11.62
C ALA A 322 -32.73 -10.44 -10.67
N ALA A 323 -32.77 -11.66 -11.23
CA ALA A 323 -32.61 -12.90 -10.46
C ALA A 323 -31.21 -12.98 -9.81
N VAL A 324 -30.15 -12.66 -10.56
CA VAL A 324 -28.78 -12.59 -10.02
C VAL A 324 -28.69 -11.56 -8.89
N ARG A 325 -29.29 -10.37 -9.05
CA ARG A 325 -29.30 -9.34 -7.99
C ARG A 325 -30.03 -9.82 -6.73
N ALA A 326 -31.13 -10.56 -6.85
CA ALA A 326 -31.85 -11.13 -5.71
C ALA A 326 -31.03 -12.20 -4.96
N THR A 327 -30.25 -13.03 -5.67
CA THR A 327 -29.27 -13.94 -5.04
C THR A 327 -28.17 -13.18 -4.32
N LEU A 328 -27.62 -12.15 -4.95
CA LEU A 328 -26.59 -11.32 -4.34
C LEU A 328 -27.12 -10.55 -3.12
N LEU A 329 -28.39 -10.12 -3.11
CA LEU A 329 -29.01 -9.49 -1.93
C LEU A 329 -29.01 -10.45 -0.73
N ARG A 330 -29.39 -11.72 -0.92
CA ARG A 330 -29.33 -12.73 0.15
C ARG A 330 -27.89 -12.99 0.59
N ALA A 331 -26.95 -12.99 -0.35
CA ALA A 331 -25.52 -13.11 -0.05
C ALA A 331 -24.98 -11.91 0.72
N ALA A 332 -25.50 -10.71 0.48
CA ALA A 332 -25.10 -9.46 1.14
C ALA A 332 -25.58 -9.36 2.59
N LEU A 333 -26.73 -9.95 2.90
CA LEU A 333 -27.32 -9.90 4.24
C LEU A 333 -26.75 -10.96 5.20
N ALA A 334 -26.28 -12.08 4.67
CA ALA A 334 -25.73 -13.20 5.44
C ALA A 334 -24.19 -13.11 5.62
N HIS A 335 -23.73 -13.37 6.84
CA HIS A 335 -22.31 -13.44 7.18
C HIS A 335 -21.68 -14.72 6.63
N GLY A 336 -20.85 -14.59 5.59
CA GLY A 336 -20.13 -15.75 5.02
C GLY A 336 -21.05 -16.73 4.28
N SER A 337 -22.03 -16.21 3.55
CA SER A 337 -22.97 -17.00 2.75
C SER A 337 -22.26 -18.02 1.84
N THR A 338 -22.68 -19.28 1.91
CA THR A 338 -22.24 -20.31 0.97
C THR A 338 -23.29 -20.52 -0.12
N LEU A 339 -22.89 -21.11 -1.25
CA LEU A 339 -23.83 -21.53 -2.29
C LEU A 339 -24.96 -22.42 -1.73
N GLY A 340 -24.64 -23.30 -0.76
CA GLY A 340 -25.61 -24.13 -0.06
C GLY A 340 -26.61 -23.33 0.77
N THR A 341 -26.14 -22.33 1.52
CA THR A 341 -26.99 -21.41 2.29
C THR A 341 -27.93 -20.63 1.37
N LEU A 342 -27.45 -20.15 0.22
CA LEU A 342 -28.26 -19.41 -0.74
C LEU A 342 -29.36 -20.29 -1.36
N ARG A 343 -29.05 -21.56 -1.68
CA ARG A 343 -30.04 -22.54 -2.12
C ARG A 343 -31.14 -22.77 -1.09
N ARG A 344 -30.76 -23.05 0.17
CA ARG A 344 -31.72 -23.22 1.28
C ARG A 344 -32.52 -21.95 1.55
N ALA A 345 -31.94 -20.78 1.34
CA ALA A 345 -32.62 -19.50 1.43
C ALA A 345 -33.55 -19.23 0.23
N GLY A 346 -33.83 -20.21 -0.64
CA GLY A 346 -34.79 -20.13 -1.73
C GLY A 346 -34.23 -19.60 -3.05
N ARG A 347 -32.92 -19.80 -3.32
CA ARG A 347 -32.27 -19.48 -4.61
C ARG A 347 -31.73 -20.78 -5.25
N PRO A 348 -32.55 -21.58 -5.95
CA PRO A 348 -32.11 -22.87 -6.49
C PRO A 348 -30.96 -22.74 -7.51
N ASP A 349 -30.95 -21.67 -8.31
CA ASP A 349 -29.96 -21.41 -9.37
C ASP A 349 -28.73 -20.62 -8.89
N ALA A 350 -28.47 -20.58 -7.58
CA ALA A 350 -27.42 -19.76 -6.98
C ALA A 350 -26.04 -19.99 -7.61
N ASP A 351 -25.69 -21.23 -7.97
CA ASP A 351 -24.41 -21.59 -8.58
C ASP A 351 -24.19 -20.90 -9.94
N ALA A 352 -25.20 -20.89 -10.82
CA ALA A 352 -25.15 -20.23 -12.12
C ALA A 352 -25.15 -18.70 -11.98
N GLU A 353 -26.00 -18.18 -11.09
CA GLU A 353 -26.15 -16.74 -10.86
C GLU A 353 -24.90 -16.12 -10.22
N VAL A 354 -24.29 -16.79 -9.23
CA VAL A 354 -23.02 -16.37 -8.63
C VAL A 354 -21.87 -16.48 -9.63
N SER A 355 -21.90 -17.48 -10.52
CA SER A 355 -20.91 -17.60 -11.59
C SER A 355 -20.95 -16.39 -12.53
N LEU A 356 -22.14 -15.91 -12.93
CA LEU A 356 -22.28 -14.68 -13.72
C LEU A 356 -21.71 -13.46 -12.98
N ALA A 357 -21.99 -13.32 -11.68
CA ALA A 357 -21.48 -12.23 -10.86
C ALA A 357 -19.95 -12.30 -10.65
N ARG A 358 -19.38 -13.51 -10.56
CA ARG A 358 -17.93 -13.75 -10.50
C ARG A 358 -17.25 -13.31 -11.78
N THR A 359 -17.83 -13.68 -12.92
CA THR A 359 -17.31 -13.30 -14.23
C THR A 359 -17.38 -11.78 -14.45
N ALA A 360 -18.42 -11.12 -13.93
CA ALA A 360 -18.50 -9.66 -13.91
C ALA A 360 -17.51 -8.97 -12.93
N GLY A 361 -16.75 -9.74 -12.14
CA GLY A 361 -15.76 -9.22 -11.20
C GLY A 361 -16.37 -8.53 -9.97
N LEU A 362 -17.58 -8.93 -9.56
CA LEU A 362 -18.29 -8.35 -8.40
C LEU A 362 -18.10 -9.18 -7.13
N VAL A 363 -18.02 -10.50 -7.29
CA VAL A 363 -17.84 -11.47 -6.21
C VAL A 363 -16.70 -12.43 -6.52
N GLU A 364 -16.20 -13.08 -5.47
CA GLU A 364 -15.31 -14.22 -5.52
C GLU A 364 -15.93 -15.36 -4.72
N VAL A 365 -15.74 -16.60 -5.19
CA VAL A 365 -16.14 -17.79 -4.44
C VAL A 365 -14.87 -18.40 -3.87
N ARG A 366 -14.75 -18.42 -2.54
CA ARG A 366 -13.62 -19.04 -1.85
C ARG A 366 -13.67 -20.56 -2.00
N LYS A 367 -12.54 -21.23 -1.73
CA LYS A 367 -12.43 -22.71 -1.78
C LYS A 367 -13.47 -23.43 -0.90
N ASN A 368 -13.92 -22.80 0.18
CA ASN A 368 -14.95 -23.33 1.08
C ASN A 368 -16.40 -23.04 0.61
N GLY A 369 -16.57 -22.54 -0.62
CA GLY A 369 -17.88 -22.21 -1.19
C GLY A 369 -18.49 -20.89 -0.69
N ALA A 370 -17.77 -20.11 0.11
CA ALA A 370 -18.23 -18.82 0.59
C ALA A 370 -18.18 -17.76 -0.51
N VAL A 371 -19.28 -17.04 -0.68
CA VAL A 371 -19.43 -15.92 -1.61
C VAL A 371 -18.95 -14.65 -0.92
N VAL A 372 -17.93 -14.01 -1.49
CA VAL A 372 -17.32 -12.81 -0.94
C VAL A 372 -17.40 -11.69 -1.97
N PHE A 373 -17.96 -10.55 -1.57
CA PHE A 373 -17.94 -9.37 -2.43
C PHE A 373 -16.53 -8.82 -2.56
N ARG A 374 -16.12 -8.48 -3.79
CA ARG A 374 -14.83 -7.85 -4.03
C ARG A 374 -14.76 -6.43 -3.44
N ALA A 375 -15.90 -5.78 -3.24
CA ALA A 375 -16.01 -4.46 -2.63
C ALA A 375 -17.28 -4.38 -1.77
N GLY A 376 -17.18 -3.82 -0.55
CA GLY A 376 -18.32 -3.68 0.36
C GLY A 376 -19.47 -2.84 -0.19
N LEU A 377 -19.18 -1.88 -1.07
CA LEU A 377 -20.19 -1.07 -1.74
C LEU A 377 -21.14 -1.88 -2.61
N PHE A 378 -20.76 -3.07 -3.10
CA PHE A 378 -21.70 -3.92 -3.84
C PHE A 378 -22.80 -4.47 -2.92
N ALA A 379 -22.41 -5.00 -1.76
CA ALA A 379 -23.37 -5.46 -0.76
C ALA A 379 -24.24 -4.31 -0.26
N ARG A 380 -23.63 -3.16 0.05
CA ARG A 380 -24.36 -1.98 0.51
C ARG A 380 -25.34 -1.45 -0.55
N ALA A 381 -24.92 -1.33 -1.80
CA ALA A 381 -25.77 -0.86 -2.89
C ALA A 381 -26.99 -1.76 -3.12
N LEU A 382 -26.85 -3.08 -2.93
CA LEU A 382 -27.97 -4.02 -3.01
C LEU A 382 -28.98 -3.79 -1.89
N VAL A 383 -28.52 -3.60 -0.66
CA VAL A 383 -29.39 -3.34 0.50
C VAL A 383 -30.09 -1.99 0.37
N ASP A 384 -29.38 -0.93 -0.03
CA ASP A 384 -29.93 0.42 -0.16
C ASP A 384 -30.98 0.54 -1.28
N HIS A 385 -30.92 -0.30 -2.31
CA HIS A 385 -31.90 -0.31 -3.41
C HIS A 385 -33.01 -1.35 -3.26
N ALA A 386 -32.93 -2.21 -2.23
CA ALA A 386 -33.97 -3.19 -1.94
C ALA A 386 -35.13 -2.53 -1.21
N ASP A 387 -36.37 -2.91 -1.53
CA ASP A 387 -37.52 -2.43 -0.79
C ASP A 387 -37.66 -3.14 0.57
N ARG A 388 -38.48 -2.57 1.47
CA ARG A 388 -38.67 -3.14 2.82
C ARG A 388 -39.23 -4.57 2.78
N ARG A 389 -40.08 -4.91 1.79
CA ARG A 389 -40.68 -6.25 1.67
C ARG A 389 -39.62 -7.27 1.24
N GLU A 390 -38.76 -6.91 0.28
CA GLU A 390 -37.63 -7.71 -0.17
C GLU A 390 -36.64 -7.99 0.96
N LEU A 391 -36.30 -6.97 1.76
CA LEU A 391 -35.41 -7.11 2.92
C LEU A 391 -36.02 -8.02 4.00
N THR A 392 -37.30 -7.82 4.34
CA THR A 392 -38.00 -8.67 5.31
C THR A 392 -38.09 -10.13 4.84
N ASP A 393 -38.43 -10.37 3.56
CA ASP A 393 -38.45 -11.72 2.99
C ASP A 393 -37.07 -12.38 3.01
N ALA A 394 -36.03 -11.63 2.66
CA ALA A 394 -34.66 -12.13 2.66
C ALA A 394 -34.21 -12.50 4.08
N HIS A 395 -34.42 -11.66 5.08
CA HIS A 395 -34.09 -11.99 6.47
C HIS A 395 -34.89 -13.18 7.00
N ARG A 396 -36.19 -13.29 6.68
CA ARG A 396 -37.00 -14.45 7.08
C ARG A 396 -36.47 -15.75 6.49
N LYS A 397 -36.11 -15.74 5.20
CA LYS A 397 -35.53 -16.92 4.51
C LYS A 397 -34.15 -17.27 5.05
N LEU A 398 -33.31 -16.28 5.35
CA LEU A 398 -31.99 -16.49 5.93
C LEU A 398 -32.07 -17.03 7.36
N ALA A 399 -33.00 -16.53 8.18
CA ALA A 399 -33.23 -17.04 9.53
C ALA A 399 -33.51 -18.56 9.56
N ALA A 400 -34.18 -19.09 8.53
CA ALA A 400 -34.48 -20.51 8.38
C ALA A 400 -33.37 -21.33 7.67
N ALA A 401 -32.47 -20.67 6.95
CA ALA A 401 -31.50 -21.33 6.05
C ALA A 401 -30.06 -21.40 6.59
N VAL A 402 -29.71 -20.49 7.50
CA VAL A 402 -28.36 -20.38 8.09
C VAL A 402 -28.16 -21.41 9.19
N ASP A 403 -26.99 -22.04 9.21
CA ASP A 403 -26.63 -23.09 10.17
C ASP A 403 -26.13 -22.53 11.51
N ASP A 404 -25.55 -21.31 11.52
CA ASP A 404 -25.10 -20.67 12.77
C ASP A 404 -26.30 -20.13 13.58
N PRO A 405 -26.54 -20.64 14.80
CA PRO A 405 -27.64 -20.17 15.63
C PRO A 405 -27.56 -18.68 15.97
N LEU A 406 -26.35 -18.10 16.07
CA LEU A 406 -26.20 -16.68 16.38
C LEU A 406 -26.67 -15.80 15.21
N GLU A 407 -26.34 -16.22 13.99
CA GLU A 407 -26.75 -15.51 12.78
C GLU A 407 -28.24 -15.70 12.47
N SER A 408 -28.79 -16.90 12.70
CA SER A 408 -30.23 -17.13 12.65
C SER A 408 -30.99 -16.21 13.63
N LEU A 409 -30.50 -16.08 14.86
CA LEU A 409 -31.08 -15.22 15.87
C LEU A 409 -31.01 -13.73 15.47
N ARG A 410 -29.87 -13.28 14.92
CA ARG A 410 -29.71 -11.94 14.34
C ARG A 410 -30.79 -11.64 13.29
N HIS A 411 -31.00 -12.55 12.34
CA HIS A 411 -32.00 -12.37 11.28
C HIS A 411 -33.44 -12.36 11.82
N ARG A 412 -33.75 -13.17 12.83
CA ARG A 412 -35.05 -13.11 13.53
C ARG A 412 -35.26 -11.76 14.19
N ALA A 413 -34.24 -11.23 14.87
CA ALA A 413 -34.31 -9.93 15.53
C ALA A 413 -34.55 -8.78 14.54
N LEU A 414 -33.90 -8.79 13.37
CA LEU A 414 -34.07 -7.77 12.33
C LEU A 414 -35.46 -7.74 11.67
N VAL A 415 -36.26 -8.79 11.83
CA VAL A 415 -37.64 -8.89 11.30
C VAL A 415 -38.69 -8.66 12.40
N THR A 416 -38.28 -8.65 13.67
CA THR A 416 -39.19 -8.53 14.80
C THR A 416 -39.44 -7.06 15.12
N ASP A 417 -40.68 -6.59 14.96
CA ASP A 417 -41.09 -5.24 15.37
C ASP A 417 -41.60 -5.18 16.84
N GLU A 418 -41.92 -6.33 17.44
CA GLU A 418 -42.46 -6.43 18.81
C GLU A 418 -41.36 -6.39 19.88
N ARG A 419 -41.49 -5.48 20.85
CA ARG A 419 -40.55 -5.35 21.98
C ARG A 419 -40.89 -6.37 23.07
N CYS A 420 -40.00 -7.33 23.31
CA CYS A 420 -40.23 -8.43 24.23
C CYS A 420 -38.98 -8.76 25.06
N GLU A 421 -39.10 -8.76 26.39
CA GLU A 421 -37.97 -8.99 27.30
C GLU A 421 -37.43 -10.43 27.23
N SER A 422 -38.28 -11.42 26.98
CA SER A 422 -37.84 -12.82 26.87
C SER A 422 -36.90 -13.01 25.67
N PHE A 423 -37.24 -12.40 24.53
CA PHE A 423 -36.42 -12.44 23.31
C PHE A 423 -35.18 -11.55 23.42
N ALA A 424 -35.30 -10.35 24.01
CA ALA A 424 -34.12 -9.53 24.33
C ALA A 424 -33.14 -10.27 25.27
N GLY A 425 -33.66 -11.06 26.22
CA GLY A 425 -32.86 -11.93 27.09
C GLY A 425 -32.18 -13.10 26.35
N GLU A 426 -32.80 -13.64 25.30
CA GLU A 426 -32.18 -14.62 24.40
C GLU A 426 -30.99 -14.02 23.64
N LEU A 427 -31.15 -12.81 23.12
CA LEU A 427 -30.06 -12.06 22.47
C LEU A 427 -28.89 -11.78 23.42
N VAL A 428 -29.14 -11.40 24.67
CA VAL A 428 -28.06 -11.21 25.67
C VAL A 428 -27.26 -12.49 25.94
N ARG A 429 -27.90 -13.66 25.95
CA ARG A 429 -27.18 -14.95 26.05
C ARG A 429 -26.33 -15.19 24.79
N ALA A 430 -26.86 -14.85 23.62
CA ALA A 430 -26.15 -14.95 22.35
C ALA A 430 -24.93 -14.01 22.28
N VAL A 431 -25.00 -12.80 22.86
CA VAL A 431 -23.85 -11.89 23.02
C VAL A 431 -22.69 -12.59 23.73
N SER A 432 -22.97 -13.29 24.84
CA SER A 432 -21.92 -14.02 25.58
C SER A 432 -21.31 -15.17 24.77
N ALA A 433 -22.10 -15.86 23.95
CA ALA A 433 -21.60 -16.87 23.03
C ALA A 433 -20.73 -16.25 21.92
N ALA A 434 -21.13 -15.11 21.35
CA ALA A 434 -20.36 -14.36 20.36
C ALA A 434 -19.00 -13.92 20.93
N ARG A 435 -18.98 -13.35 22.14
CA ARG A 435 -17.75 -13.00 22.88
C ARG A 435 -16.83 -14.22 23.05
N SER A 436 -17.38 -15.38 23.38
CA SER A 436 -16.60 -16.62 23.61
C SER A 436 -15.97 -17.20 22.33
N ARG A 437 -16.57 -16.90 21.17
CA ARG A 437 -16.04 -17.20 19.83
C ARG A 437 -15.04 -16.15 19.33
N GLY A 438 -14.89 -15.02 20.03
CA GLY A 438 -14.04 -13.90 19.62
C GLY A 438 -14.69 -12.99 18.57
N ASP A 439 -16.01 -13.05 18.39
CA ASP A 439 -16.76 -12.19 17.46
C ASP A 439 -17.36 -10.99 18.19
N GLY A 440 -16.51 -10.01 18.50
CA GLY A 440 -16.91 -8.80 19.20
C GLY A 440 -17.84 -7.89 18.39
N ALA A 441 -17.74 -7.94 17.06
CA ALA A 441 -18.61 -7.17 16.17
C ALA A 441 -20.05 -7.67 16.24
N LEU A 442 -20.24 -8.99 16.11
CA LEU A 442 -21.54 -9.62 16.28
C LEU A 442 -22.08 -9.46 17.71
N ALA A 443 -21.22 -9.54 18.73
CA ALA A 443 -21.60 -9.27 20.11
C ALA A 443 -22.19 -7.86 20.29
N ALA A 444 -21.54 -6.84 19.72
CA ALA A 444 -22.03 -5.47 19.75
C ALA A 444 -23.37 -5.30 19.00
N GLU A 445 -23.49 -5.88 17.81
CA GLU A 445 -24.72 -5.83 17.00
C GLU A 445 -25.90 -6.51 17.73
N LEU A 446 -25.70 -7.71 18.26
CA LEU A 446 -26.70 -8.42 19.05
C LEU A 446 -27.07 -7.65 20.34
N GLY A 447 -26.11 -6.98 20.97
CA GLY A 447 -26.35 -6.13 22.14
C GLY A 447 -27.22 -4.91 21.82
N LEU A 448 -26.98 -4.26 20.68
CA LEU A 448 -27.83 -3.18 20.16
C LEU A 448 -29.25 -3.66 19.85
N LEU A 449 -29.38 -4.80 19.15
CA LEU A 449 -30.68 -5.40 18.87
C LEU A 449 -31.43 -5.79 20.15
N ALA A 450 -30.72 -6.32 21.15
CA ALA A 450 -31.29 -6.62 22.46
C ALA A 450 -31.81 -5.35 23.15
N ALA A 451 -31.07 -4.25 23.06
CA ALA A 451 -31.51 -2.97 23.61
C ALA A 451 -32.74 -2.40 22.87
N ASP A 452 -32.78 -2.49 21.54
CA ASP A 452 -33.90 -2.00 20.72
C ASP A 452 -35.20 -2.80 20.96
N LEU A 453 -35.07 -4.11 21.19
CA LEU A 453 -36.19 -5.02 21.51
C LEU A 453 -36.58 -5.00 23.00
N THR A 454 -35.86 -4.26 23.85
CA THR A 454 -36.19 -4.13 25.27
C THR A 454 -37.48 -3.31 25.44
N PRO A 455 -38.50 -3.80 26.18
CA PRO A 455 -39.71 -3.04 26.45
C PRO A 455 -39.42 -1.69 27.11
N ALA A 456 -40.20 -0.66 26.76
CA ALA A 456 -40.03 0.69 27.31
C ALA A 456 -40.23 0.77 28.84
N THR A 457 -40.89 -0.23 29.43
CA THR A 457 -41.09 -0.38 30.88
C THR A 457 -39.81 -0.75 31.64
N LEU A 458 -38.72 -1.12 30.94
CA LEU A 458 -37.45 -1.54 31.54
C LEU A 458 -36.27 -0.64 31.09
N PRO A 459 -36.32 0.69 31.34
CA PRO A 459 -35.31 1.62 30.82
C PRO A 459 -33.90 1.32 31.36
N GLY A 460 -33.76 0.92 32.62
CA GLY A 460 -32.45 0.56 33.21
C GLY A 460 -31.78 -0.64 32.52
N ARG A 461 -32.56 -1.66 32.10
CA ARG A 461 -32.01 -2.80 31.34
C ARG A 461 -31.58 -2.39 29.95
N ARG A 462 -32.35 -1.49 29.30
CA ARG A 462 -31.99 -0.94 27.99
C ARG A 462 -30.67 -0.17 28.06
N VAL A 463 -30.50 0.70 29.06
CA VAL A 463 -29.25 1.47 29.28
C VAL A 463 -28.07 0.52 29.51
N ALA A 464 -28.21 -0.47 30.39
CA ALA A 464 -27.13 -1.43 30.67
C ALA A 464 -26.71 -2.22 29.42
N ARG A 465 -27.69 -2.68 28.61
CA ARG A 465 -27.44 -3.36 27.33
C ARG A 465 -26.71 -2.47 26.32
N LEU A 466 -27.10 -1.20 26.21
CA LEU A 466 -26.43 -0.21 25.35
C LEU A 466 -24.98 0.05 25.83
N ALA A 467 -24.77 0.19 27.14
CA ALA A 467 -23.44 0.41 27.71
C ALA A 467 -22.50 -0.78 27.46
N GLU A 468 -23.01 -2.02 27.57
CA GLU A 468 -22.25 -3.21 27.19
C GLU A 468 -21.96 -3.27 25.68
N ALA A 469 -22.95 -2.99 24.83
CA ALA A 469 -22.76 -2.96 23.39
C ALA A 469 -21.73 -1.91 22.95
N ALA A 470 -21.68 -0.76 23.63
CA ALA A 470 -20.67 0.28 23.39
C ALA A 470 -19.25 -0.23 23.69
N VAL A 471 -19.08 -0.95 24.81
CA VAL A 471 -17.80 -1.56 25.19
C VAL A 471 -17.39 -2.64 24.20
N ASP A 472 -18.29 -3.58 23.86
CA ASP A 472 -18.00 -4.65 22.89
C ASP A 472 -17.60 -4.06 21.52
N ALA A 473 -18.32 -3.04 21.04
CA ALA A 473 -18.04 -2.39 19.78
C ALA A 473 -16.67 -1.70 19.78
N SER A 474 -16.34 -1.00 20.86
CA SER A 474 -15.06 -0.30 21.01
C SER A 474 -13.90 -1.29 21.10
N GLU A 475 -14.03 -2.37 21.88
CA GLU A 475 -13.04 -3.44 21.96
C GLU A 475 -12.85 -4.17 20.62
N ALA A 476 -13.91 -4.35 19.84
CA ALA A 476 -13.87 -4.91 18.49
C ALA A 476 -13.34 -3.94 17.43
N GLY A 477 -13.24 -2.65 17.75
CA GLY A 477 -12.76 -1.60 16.83
C GLY A 477 -13.79 -1.16 15.80
N HIS A 478 -15.08 -1.22 16.13
CA HIS A 478 -16.20 -0.73 15.32
C HIS A 478 -16.70 0.62 15.86
N ALA A 479 -16.15 1.72 15.33
CA ALA A 479 -16.37 3.04 15.89
C ALA A 479 -17.80 3.55 15.69
N ASP A 480 -18.44 3.14 14.60
CA ASP A 480 -19.84 3.43 14.27
C ASP A 480 -20.80 2.83 15.31
N LEU A 481 -20.66 1.53 15.58
CA LEU A 481 -21.49 0.83 16.56
C LEU A 481 -21.23 1.35 17.98
N ALA A 482 -19.97 1.59 18.32
CA ALA A 482 -19.58 2.12 19.64
C ALA A 482 -20.20 3.49 19.87
N ARG A 483 -20.16 4.37 18.86
CA ARG A 483 -20.75 5.71 18.93
C ARG A 483 -22.26 5.68 19.05
N ARG A 484 -22.94 4.87 18.22
CA ARG A 484 -24.40 4.72 18.28
C ARG A 484 -24.84 4.26 19.66
N ALA A 485 -24.20 3.22 20.20
CA ALA A 485 -24.51 2.70 21.52
C ALA A 485 -24.19 3.71 22.65
N ALA A 486 -22.99 4.30 22.64
CA ALA A 486 -22.54 5.21 23.68
C ALA A 486 -23.35 6.52 23.72
N ARG A 487 -23.68 7.10 22.56
CA ARG A 487 -24.55 8.30 22.52
C ARG A 487 -25.96 8.00 23.01
N ALA A 488 -26.51 6.83 22.67
CA ALA A 488 -27.79 6.41 23.20
C ALA A 488 -27.76 6.26 24.74
N VAL A 489 -26.65 5.77 25.32
CA VAL A 489 -26.48 5.78 26.79
C VAL A 489 -26.46 7.20 27.34
N LEU A 490 -25.69 8.10 26.73
CA LEU A 490 -25.53 9.49 27.21
C LEU A 490 -26.78 10.35 27.03
N ALA A 491 -27.68 9.98 26.13
CA ALA A 491 -28.98 10.63 25.92
C ALA A 491 -30.08 10.14 26.88
N LEU A 492 -29.83 9.05 27.61
CA LEU A 492 -30.77 8.46 28.57
C LEU A 492 -30.35 8.77 30.01
N ASP A 493 -31.27 8.59 30.95
CA ASP A 493 -30.96 8.64 32.38
C ASP A 493 -30.15 7.39 32.77
N ALA A 494 -28.82 7.52 32.71
CA ALA A 494 -27.86 6.45 32.90
C ALA A 494 -27.07 6.61 34.20
N THR A 495 -26.69 5.49 34.82
CA THR A 495 -25.87 5.51 36.04
C THR A 495 -24.46 6.06 35.76
N PRO A 496 -23.74 6.60 36.76
CA PRO A 496 -22.35 7.03 36.56
C PRO A 496 -21.46 5.93 35.96
N THR A 497 -21.67 4.66 36.34
CA THR A 497 -20.93 3.52 35.78
C THR A 497 -21.18 3.37 34.27
N ASP A 498 -22.44 3.45 33.84
CA ASP A 498 -22.81 3.30 32.42
C ASP A 498 -22.30 4.49 31.60
N ARG A 499 -22.39 5.71 32.14
CA ARG A 499 -21.86 6.91 31.48
C ARG A 499 -20.34 6.86 31.33
N VAL A 500 -19.59 6.43 32.35
CA VAL A 500 -18.13 6.22 32.23
C VAL A 500 -17.82 5.16 31.17
N ARG A 501 -18.54 4.04 31.15
CA ARG A 501 -18.35 3.00 30.11
C ARG A 501 -18.58 3.56 28.70
N ALA A 502 -19.67 4.29 28.49
CA ALA A 502 -19.99 4.93 27.22
C ALA A 502 -18.90 5.95 26.80
N ARG A 503 -18.42 6.79 27.72
CA ARG A 503 -17.36 7.76 27.41
C ARG A 503 -16.02 7.10 27.12
N LEU A 504 -15.64 6.08 27.88
CA LEU A 504 -14.42 5.33 27.60
C LEU A 504 -14.50 4.61 26.25
N ALA A 505 -15.66 4.05 25.91
CA ALA A 505 -15.89 3.43 24.60
C ALA A 505 -15.70 4.44 23.46
N LEU A 506 -16.21 5.68 23.59
CA LEU A 506 -16.00 6.77 22.62
C LEU A 506 -14.53 7.17 22.53
N LEU A 507 -13.86 7.39 23.66
CA LEU A 507 -12.44 7.78 23.74
C LEU A 507 -11.49 6.73 23.14
N ASP A 508 -11.86 5.45 23.18
CA ASP A 508 -11.10 4.37 22.57
C ASP A 508 -11.34 4.27 21.04
N THR A 509 -12.26 5.05 20.46
CA THR A 509 -12.47 5.16 18.99
C THR A 509 -11.58 6.23 18.35
N ALA A 510 -11.13 6.00 17.11
CA ALA A 510 -10.15 6.84 16.40
C ALA A 510 -10.69 8.15 15.80
N GLU A 511 -12.00 8.40 15.83
CA GLU A 511 -12.64 9.39 14.94
C GLU A 511 -12.91 10.79 15.55
N GLU A 512 -12.59 11.04 16.81
CA GLU A 512 -12.87 12.34 17.44
C GLU A 512 -11.78 13.38 17.19
N GLU A 513 -11.72 13.91 15.97
CA GLU A 513 -11.00 15.17 15.66
C GLU A 513 -11.87 16.43 15.92
N ARG A 514 -13.14 16.27 16.31
CA ARG A 514 -14.07 17.40 16.51
C ARG A 514 -14.45 17.68 17.96
N ALA A 515 -14.36 16.69 18.85
CA ALA A 515 -14.49 16.91 20.28
C ALA A 515 -13.12 17.25 20.84
N ASP A 516 -13.00 18.25 21.71
CA ASP A 516 -11.77 18.43 22.46
C ASP A 516 -11.58 17.18 23.34
N PRO A 517 -10.56 16.34 23.09
CA PRO A 517 -10.33 15.15 23.92
C PRO A 517 -10.20 15.53 25.40
N THR A 518 -9.76 16.75 25.70
CA THR A 518 -9.68 17.29 27.07
C THR A 518 -11.06 17.36 27.71
N GLU A 519 -12.08 17.82 26.99
CA GLU A 519 -13.47 17.92 27.47
C GLU A 519 -14.09 16.54 27.68
N ALA A 520 -13.89 15.61 26.73
CA ALA A 520 -14.37 14.24 26.85
C ALA A 520 -13.75 13.52 28.07
N TYR A 521 -12.45 13.71 28.32
CA TYR A 521 -11.80 13.21 29.53
C TYR A 521 -12.29 13.91 30.79
N ALA A 522 -12.54 15.22 30.77
CA ALA A 522 -13.06 15.96 31.92
C ALA A 522 -14.44 15.44 32.35
N HIS A 523 -15.33 15.20 31.39
CA HIS A 523 -16.61 14.57 31.67
C HIS A 523 -16.46 13.15 32.21
N ALA A 524 -15.55 12.34 31.65
CA ALA A 524 -15.28 10.99 32.17
C ALA A 524 -14.75 11.01 33.61
N VAL A 525 -13.92 12.00 33.97
CA VAL A 525 -13.45 12.21 35.34
C VAL A 525 -14.59 12.60 36.27
N ALA A 526 -15.45 13.54 35.86
CA ALA A 526 -16.59 13.98 36.67
C ALA A 526 -17.55 12.82 36.99
N ASP A 527 -17.85 11.95 36.02
CA ASP A 527 -18.72 10.79 36.27
C ASP A 527 -18.05 9.65 37.04
N ALA A 528 -16.73 9.62 37.11
CA ALA A 528 -15.98 8.63 37.88
C ALA A 528 -15.80 9.04 39.35
N GLU A 529 -16.06 10.30 39.69
CA GLU A 529 -15.76 10.89 40.99
C GLU A 529 -16.38 10.09 42.15
N GLY A 530 -15.55 9.75 43.14
CA GLY A 530 -15.97 9.03 44.34
C GLY A 530 -16.11 7.52 44.15
N VAL A 531 -15.83 6.98 42.96
CA VAL A 531 -15.83 5.54 42.68
C VAL A 531 -14.42 5.08 42.27
N PRO A 532 -13.58 4.57 43.20
CA PRO A 532 -12.16 4.30 42.95
C PRO A 532 -11.86 3.41 41.73
N ARG A 533 -12.73 2.43 41.46
CA ARG A 533 -12.59 1.56 40.28
C ARG A 533 -12.72 2.34 38.97
N LEU A 534 -13.68 3.29 38.88
CA LEU A 534 -13.92 4.08 37.68
C LEU A 534 -12.81 5.13 37.51
N GLU A 535 -12.39 5.77 38.58
CA GLU A 535 -11.26 6.72 38.58
C GLU A 535 -9.99 6.07 38.04
N ALA A 536 -9.70 4.84 38.47
CA ALA A 536 -8.56 4.07 37.97
C ALA A 536 -8.67 3.77 36.46
N LEU A 537 -9.86 3.40 35.97
CA LEU A 537 -10.09 3.13 34.55
C LEU A 537 -9.88 4.38 33.69
N VAL A 538 -10.39 5.54 34.12
CA VAL A 538 -10.24 6.82 33.41
C VAL A 538 -8.78 7.28 33.44
N ALA A 539 -8.13 7.21 34.59
CA ALA A 539 -6.72 7.59 34.75
C ALA A 539 -5.79 6.73 33.87
N LEU A 540 -6.09 5.43 33.69
CA LEU A 540 -5.36 4.55 32.76
C LEU A 540 -5.46 5.00 31.30
N ARG A 541 -6.67 5.37 30.82
CA ARG A 541 -6.84 5.85 29.44
C ARG A 541 -6.10 7.16 29.22
N ARG A 542 -6.15 8.08 30.19
CA ARG A 542 -5.36 9.33 30.18
C ARG A 542 -3.87 9.04 30.13
N ALA A 543 -3.37 8.15 30.98
CA ALA A 543 -1.95 7.78 31.00
C ALA A 543 -1.48 7.26 29.64
N ARG A 544 -2.30 6.42 28.99
CA ARG A 544 -2.05 5.89 27.65
C ARG A 544 -2.04 6.99 26.59
N ARG A 545 -3.05 7.87 26.57
CA ARG A 545 -3.15 8.99 25.63
C ARG A 545 -1.92 9.91 25.72
N HIS A 546 -1.54 10.29 26.94
CA HIS A 546 -0.35 11.12 27.17
C HIS A 546 0.93 10.45 26.67
N LEU A 547 1.07 9.12 26.83
CA LEU A 547 2.28 8.41 26.43
C LEU A 547 2.37 8.13 24.92
N LEU A 548 1.24 7.76 24.31
CA LEU A 548 1.20 7.19 22.96
C LEU A 548 0.76 8.17 21.89
N CYS A 549 0.14 9.30 22.26
CA CYS A 549 -0.38 10.27 21.30
C CYS A 549 0.21 11.67 21.56
N ASP A 550 0.06 12.19 22.79
CA ASP A 550 0.44 13.58 23.08
C ASP A 550 1.97 13.77 23.18
N GLY A 551 2.71 12.68 23.44
CA GLY A 551 4.16 12.71 23.65
C GLY A 551 4.55 13.34 24.99
N GLU A 552 3.73 13.15 26.03
CA GLU A 552 3.89 13.78 27.35
C GLU A 552 4.15 12.73 28.45
N PRO A 553 5.33 12.07 28.46
CA PRO A 553 5.63 10.96 29.37
C PRO A 553 5.56 11.34 30.85
N ARG A 554 5.81 12.61 31.22
CA ARG A 554 5.64 13.10 32.59
C ARG A 554 4.17 13.11 33.04
N ARG A 555 3.27 13.63 32.21
CA ARG A 555 1.82 13.60 32.49
C ARG A 555 1.29 12.17 32.48
N SER A 556 1.83 11.32 31.60
CA SER A 556 1.55 9.88 31.63
C SER A 556 1.91 9.25 32.98
N ALA A 557 3.12 9.51 33.48
CA ALA A 557 3.57 8.97 34.77
C ALA A 557 2.68 9.42 35.93
N THR A 558 2.27 10.70 35.95
CA THR A 558 1.33 11.22 36.95
C THR A 558 -0.02 10.53 36.89
N ALA A 559 -0.60 10.38 35.69
CA ALA A 559 -1.88 9.69 35.51
C ALA A 559 -1.79 8.20 35.86
N ALA A 560 -0.69 7.53 35.52
CA ALA A 560 -0.46 6.13 35.89
C ALA A 560 -0.32 5.93 37.41
N LEU A 561 0.29 6.89 38.11
CA LEU A 561 0.37 6.88 39.57
C LEU A 561 -1.02 7.07 40.20
N ALA A 562 -1.82 8.00 39.69
CA ALA A 562 -3.21 8.18 40.13
C ALA A 562 -4.03 6.90 39.91
N ALA A 563 -3.87 6.26 38.75
CA ALA A 563 -4.50 4.96 38.47
C ALA A 563 -4.07 3.87 39.45
N CYS A 564 -2.80 3.80 39.85
CA CYS A 564 -2.33 2.84 40.84
C CYS A 564 -3.02 3.05 42.20
N ARG A 565 -3.11 4.30 42.66
CA ARG A 565 -3.75 4.64 43.95
C ARG A 565 -5.25 4.28 43.94
N ALA A 566 -5.96 4.68 42.90
CA ALA A 566 -7.39 4.40 42.76
C ALA A 566 -7.66 2.89 42.60
N ALA A 567 -6.83 2.17 41.84
CA ALA A 567 -6.95 0.71 41.69
C ALA A 567 -6.70 -0.02 43.01
N GLN A 568 -5.70 0.42 43.79
CA GLN A 568 -5.44 -0.11 45.11
C GLN A 568 -6.61 0.15 46.07
N ALA A 569 -7.18 1.35 46.08
CA ALA A 569 -8.35 1.69 46.88
C ALA A 569 -9.60 0.87 46.49
N SER A 570 -9.72 0.48 45.21
CA SER A 570 -10.82 -0.37 44.73
C SER A 570 -10.68 -1.86 45.09
N GLY A 571 -9.50 -2.31 45.52
CA GLY A 571 -9.19 -3.72 45.73
C GLY A 571 -9.03 -4.56 44.44
N ASP A 572 -9.15 -3.97 43.25
CA ASP A 572 -8.97 -4.68 41.98
C ASP A 572 -7.48 -4.91 41.67
N THR A 573 -7.02 -6.13 41.93
CA THR A 573 -5.64 -6.57 41.72
C THR A 573 -5.23 -6.59 40.24
N THR A 574 -6.16 -6.86 39.33
CA THR A 574 -5.88 -6.87 37.88
C THR A 574 -5.69 -5.45 37.37
N LEU A 575 -6.57 -4.54 37.79
CA LEU A 575 -6.47 -3.13 37.44
C LEU A 575 -5.19 -2.50 38.00
N LEU A 576 -4.81 -2.88 39.22
CA LEU A 576 -3.56 -2.44 39.84
C LEU A 576 -2.32 -2.94 39.07
N ALA A 577 -2.33 -4.19 38.59
CA ALA A 577 -1.24 -4.72 37.77
C ALA A 577 -1.08 -3.93 36.46
N VAL A 578 -2.19 -3.62 35.77
CA VAL A 578 -2.18 -2.80 34.54
C VAL A 578 -1.68 -1.37 34.84
N ALA A 579 -2.11 -0.77 35.95
CA ALA A 579 -1.63 0.56 36.35
C ALA A 579 -0.13 0.60 36.65
N ARG A 580 0.40 -0.43 37.32
CA ARG A 580 1.84 -0.59 37.56
C ARG A 580 2.62 -0.76 36.26
N ALA A 581 2.11 -1.53 35.31
CA ALA A 581 2.72 -1.68 33.99
C ALA A 581 2.73 -0.35 33.20
N ALA A 582 1.64 0.42 33.25
CA ALA A 582 1.58 1.76 32.63
C ALA A 582 2.62 2.71 33.25
N ARG A 583 2.79 2.66 34.58
CA ARG A 583 3.80 3.45 35.31
C ARG A 583 5.22 3.05 34.90
N ALA A 584 5.50 1.75 34.79
CA ALA A 584 6.79 1.25 34.31
C ALA A 584 7.11 1.70 32.88
N SER A 585 6.12 1.69 31.99
CA SER A 585 6.27 2.15 30.61
C SER A 585 6.61 3.65 30.53
N ALA A 586 5.91 4.50 31.30
CA ALA A 586 6.20 5.93 31.36
C ALA A 586 7.58 6.21 32.00
N GLY A 587 7.90 5.51 33.09
CA GLY A 587 9.19 5.61 33.78
C GLY A 587 10.37 5.26 32.88
N ARG A 588 10.25 4.20 32.06
CA ARG A 588 11.30 3.80 31.12
C ARG A 588 11.61 4.91 30.10
N VAL A 589 10.59 5.58 29.54
CA VAL A 589 10.80 6.69 28.59
C VAL A 589 11.54 7.86 29.22
N LEU A 590 11.29 8.12 30.50
CA LEU A 590 11.95 9.16 31.30
C LEU A 590 13.33 8.72 31.84
N GLY A 591 13.83 7.54 31.48
CA GLY A 591 15.10 7.00 31.99
C GLY A 591 15.05 6.53 33.45
N ASN A 592 13.87 6.49 34.09
CA ASN A 592 13.70 6.04 35.47
C ASN A 592 13.63 4.51 35.55
N ARG A 593 14.76 3.87 35.83
CA ARG A 593 14.87 2.41 35.97
C ARG A 593 14.28 1.85 37.27
N TYR A 594 14.04 2.68 38.30
CA TYR A 594 13.44 2.22 39.57
C TYR A 594 12.04 1.60 39.36
N GLU A 595 11.33 2.07 38.34
CA GLU A 595 9.99 1.60 37.98
C GLU A 595 9.99 0.17 37.39
N GLN A 596 11.16 -0.43 37.09
CA GLN A 596 11.25 -1.84 36.67
C GLN A 596 10.72 -2.79 37.75
N SER A 597 10.88 -2.44 39.03
CA SER A 597 10.28 -3.17 40.16
C SER A 597 8.75 -3.23 40.07
N GLN A 598 8.10 -2.18 39.56
CA GLN A 598 6.65 -2.13 39.39
C GLN A 598 6.17 -3.10 38.31
N LEU A 599 6.94 -3.23 37.22
CA LEU A 599 6.63 -4.19 36.16
C LEU A 599 6.76 -5.63 36.64
N LEU A 600 7.81 -5.94 37.42
CA LEU A 600 7.96 -7.27 38.02
C LEU A 600 6.80 -7.59 38.98
N ALA A 601 6.41 -6.64 39.83
CA ALA A 601 5.26 -6.79 40.71
C ALA A 601 3.94 -6.97 39.93
N ALA A 602 3.77 -6.27 38.80
CA ALA A 602 2.61 -6.42 37.92
C ALA A 602 2.55 -7.82 37.27
N LEU A 603 3.69 -8.31 36.77
CA LEU A 603 3.79 -9.66 36.19
C LEU A 603 3.47 -10.74 37.22
N ALA A 604 4.02 -10.63 38.43
CA ALA A 604 3.76 -11.58 39.52
C ALA A 604 2.29 -11.61 39.96
N ALA A 605 1.61 -10.46 39.91
CA ALA A 605 0.19 -10.36 40.26
C ALA A 605 -0.76 -10.87 39.17
N THR A 606 -0.27 -11.03 37.93
CA THR A 606 -1.11 -11.41 36.79
C THR A 606 -1.22 -12.93 36.68
N ARG A 607 -2.38 -13.49 37.03
CA ARG A 607 -2.63 -14.93 36.93
C ARG A 607 -2.73 -15.40 35.47
N ALA A 608 -2.30 -16.63 35.21
CA ALA A 608 -2.53 -17.30 33.93
C ALA A 608 -4.05 -17.42 33.67
N GLY A 609 -4.50 -17.03 32.47
CA GLY A 609 -5.91 -17.11 32.06
C GLY A 609 -6.75 -15.86 32.32
N THR A 610 -6.23 -14.81 32.96
CA THR A 610 -6.94 -13.52 33.07
C THR A 610 -7.06 -12.88 31.67
N PRO A 611 -8.27 -12.61 31.15
CA PRO A 611 -8.42 -12.10 29.79
C PRO A 611 -7.84 -10.69 29.68
N ALA A 612 -6.80 -10.57 28.85
CA ALA A 612 -6.08 -9.33 28.56
C ALA A 612 -6.93 -8.42 27.65
N ARG A 613 -7.97 -7.80 28.22
CA ARG A 613 -8.88 -6.89 27.49
C ARG A 613 -8.36 -5.46 27.39
N VAL A 614 -7.36 -5.11 28.18
CA VAL A 614 -6.90 -3.72 28.37
C VAL A 614 -5.51 -3.51 27.77
N ALA A 615 -5.29 -2.35 27.15
CA ALA A 615 -3.97 -1.87 26.76
C ALA A 615 -3.02 -1.75 27.97
N ASN A 616 -1.70 -1.74 27.75
CA ASN A 616 -0.67 -1.82 28.79
C ASN A 616 -0.71 -3.12 29.63
N TRP A 617 -1.11 -4.22 29.02
CA TRP A 617 -1.01 -5.54 29.66
C TRP A 617 0.45 -5.81 30.10
N PRO A 618 0.71 -6.26 31.34
CA PRO A 618 2.08 -6.36 31.87
C PRO A 618 3.05 -7.13 30.98
N GLN A 619 2.60 -8.24 30.38
CA GLN A 619 3.38 -9.09 29.48
C GLN A 619 3.76 -8.36 28.18
N LEU A 620 2.88 -7.50 27.66
CA LEU A 620 3.17 -6.69 26.47
C LEU A 620 4.19 -5.59 26.79
N VAL A 621 4.06 -4.94 27.95
CA VAL A 621 5.05 -3.94 28.42
C VAL A 621 6.41 -4.59 28.67
N ALA A 622 6.44 -5.79 29.25
CA ALA A 622 7.65 -6.58 29.45
C ALA A 622 8.35 -6.91 28.13
N ALA A 623 7.60 -7.40 27.12
CA ALA A 623 8.17 -7.66 25.81
C ALA A 623 8.77 -6.41 25.15
N TRP A 624 8.14 -5.24 25.31
CA TRP A 624 8.72 -3.98 24.86
C TRP A 624 10.01 -3.59 25.59
N HIS A 625 10.10 -3.87 26.89
CA HIS A 625 11.33 -3.64 27.67
C HIS A 625 12.44 -4.60 27.24
N ASP A 626 12.11 -5.87 27.03
CA ASP A 626 13.04 -6.88 26.54
C ASP A 626 13.59 -6.53 25.16
N LEU A 627 12.74 -6.04 24.25
CA LEU A 627 13.18 -5.56 22.94
C LEU A 627 14.20 -4.40 23.02
N ARG A 628 14.03 -3.52 24.01
CA ARG A 628 14.91 -2.36 24.26
C ARG A 628 16.22 -2.75 24.95
N ASP A 629 16.19 -3.83 25.73
CA ASP A 629 17.34 -4.42 26.40
C ASP A 629 18.03 -5.50 25.52
N ASP A 630 17.73 -5.54 24.22
CA ASP A 630 18.25 -6.52 23.25
C ASP A 630 17.98 -8.01 23.59
N ARG A 631 17.01 -8.31 24.47
CA ARG A 631 16.54 -9.66 24.81
C ARG A 631 15.50 -10.17 23.80
N ILE A 632 15.90 -10.23 22.53
CA ILE A 632 15.03 -10.52 21.38
C ILE A 632 14.27 -11.85 21.53
N GLN A 633 14.94 -12.91 21.96
CA GLN A 633 14.31 -14.24 22.07
C GLN A 633 13.24 -14.30 23.18
N HIS A 634 13.53 -13.72 24.35
CA HIS A 634 12.58 -13.68 25.46
C HIS A 634 11.34 -12.85 25.12
N ALA A 635 11.53 -11.68 24.47
CA ALA A 635 10.43 -10.86 23.98
C ALA A 635 9.54 -11.63 22.98
N ARG A 636 10.16 -12.42 22.10
CA ARG A 636 9.44 -13.21 21.08
C ARG A 636 8.56 -14.28 21.72
N GLU A 637 9.12 -15.05 22.65
CA GLU A 637 8.40 -16.11 23.35
C GLU A 637 7.18 -15.55 24.09
N GLY A 638 7.36 -14.43 24.81
CA GLY A 638 6.26 -13.74 25.50
C GLY A 638 5.15 -13.25 24.55
N LEU A 639 5.51 -12.63 23.41
CA LEU A 639 4.52 -12.12 22.45
C LEU A 639 3.79 -13.24 21.71
N LEU A 640 4.47 -14.32 21.33
CA LEU A 640 3.85 -15.47 20.67
C LEU A 640 2.92 -16.23 21.60
N ALA A 641 3.24 -16.33 22.89
CA ALA A 641 2.35 -16.89 23.90
C ALA A 641 1.08 -16.03 24.11
N LEU A 642 1.22 -14.70 23.99
CA LEU A 642 0.12 -13.76 24.21
C LEU A 642 -0.85 -13.66 23.02
N LEU A 643 -0.36 -13.77 21.78
CA LEU A 643 -1.13 -13.51 20.57
C LEU A 643 -2.42 -14.36 20.43
N PRO A 644 -2.43 -15.69 20.68
CA PRO A 644 -3.66 -16.49 20.58
C PRO A 644 -4.71 -16.08 21.61
N VAL A 645 -4.29 -15.69 22.81
CA VAL A 645 -5.18 -15.22 23.88
C VAL A 645 -5.84 -13.90 23.47
N LEU A 646 -5.05 -12.96 22.95
CA LEU A 646 -5.55 -11.67 22.48
C LEU A 646 -6.49 -11.79 21.27
N ARG A 647 -6.19 -12.69 20.33
CA ARG A 647 -7.07 -12.93 19.17
C ARG A 647 -8.46 -13.44 19.57
N ARG A 648 -8.55 -14.17 20.69
CA ARG A 648 -9.81 -14.76 21.17
C ARG A 648 -10.54 -13.90 22.17
N PHE A 649 -9.81 -13.23 23.06
CA PHE A 649 -10.39 -12.54 24.23
C PHE A 649 -9.91 -11.09 24.42
N GLY A 650 -8.98 -10.61 23.60
CA GLY A 650 -8.43 -9.26 23.68
C GLY A 650 -9.08 -8.31 22.69
N SER A 651 -8.80 -7.02 22.86
CA SER A 651 -9.28 -5.99 21.92
C SER A 651 -8.52 -6.02 20.59
N ALA A 652 -9.14 -5.49 19.55
CA ALA A 652 -8.51 -5.29 18.24
C ALA A 652 -7.25 -4.43 18.36
N ALA A 653 -7.29 -3.39 19.20
CA ALA A 653 -6.13 -2.53 19.46
C ALA A 653 -4.96 -3.29 20.09
N ALA A 654 -5.21 -4.13 21.10
CA ALA A 654 -4.17 -4.93 21.75
C ALA A 654 -3.58 -5.98 20.79
N THR A 655 -4.42 -6.66 20.01
CA THR A 655 -3.97 -7.61 18.97
C THR A 655 -3.10 -6.91 17.93
N CYS A 656 -3.51 -5.73 17.47
CA CYS A 656 -2.73 -4.92 16.54
C CYS A 656 -1.38 -4.51 17.13
N GLU A 657 -1.35 -4.11 18.41
CA GLU A 657 -0.12 -3.72 19.09
C GLU A 657 0.87 -4.89 19.22
N THR A 658 0.39 -6.08 19.56
CA THR A 658 1.21 -7.30 19.62
C THR A 658 1.75 -7.70 18.25
N LEU A 659 0.95 -7.64 17.19
CA LEU A 659 1.42 -7.90 15.82
C LEU A 659 2.47 -6.87 15.38
N ARG A 660 2.29 -5.59 15.74
CA ARG A 660 3.28 -4.53 15.50
C ARG A 660 4.60 -4.80 16.23
N ALA A 661 4.52 -5.23 17.48
CA ALA A 661 5.69 -5.62 18.29
C ALA A 661 6.45 -6.79 17.67
N LEU A 662 5.72 -7.83 17.23
CA LEU A 662 6.30 -8.97 16.54
C LEU A 662 6.94 -8.56 15.21
N ALA A 663 6.30 -7.70 14.41
CA ALA A 663 6.89 -7.21 13.16
C ALA A 663 8.22 -6.47 13.39
N GLU A 664 8.28 -5.59 14.38
CA GLU A 664 9.51 -4.87 14.74
C GLU A 664 10.59 -5.82 15.25
N LEU A 665 10.23 -6.73 16.16
CA LEU A 665 11.15 -7.72 16.72
C LEU A 665 11.73 -8.62 15.64
N GLU A 666 10.89 -9.19 14.77
CA GLU A 666 11.32 -10.11 13.74
C GLU A 666 12.16 -9.42 12.67
N ALA A 667 11.91 -8.13 12.40
CA ALA A 667 12.78 -7.31 11.55
C ALA A 667 14.17 -7.14 12.18
N ARG A 668 14.27 -6.84 13.49
CA ARG A 668 15.57 -6.73 14.20
C ARG A 668 16.32 -8.06 14.24
N ALA A 669 15.59 -9.17 14.41
CA ALA A 669 16.14 -10.52 14.45
C ALA A 669 16.58 -11.06 13.08
N GLY A 670 16.35 -10.32 11.98
CA GLY A 670 16.65 -10.78 10.62
C GLY A 670 15.65 -11.81 10.06
N ARG A 671 14.54 -12.10 10.74
CA ARG A 671 13.48 -13.01 10.26
C ARG A 671 12.53 -12.26 9.32
N CYS A 672 13.07 -11.83 8.19
CA CYS A 672 12.47 -10.84 7.30
C CYS A 672 11.10 -11.24 6.74
N SER A 673 10.92 -12.50 6.33
CA SER A 673 9.64 -12.99 5.82
C SER A 673 8.55 -13.02 6.91
N VAL A 674 8.92 -13.38 8.14
CA VAL A 674 8.02 -13.41 9.30
C VAL A 674 7.65 -11.98 9.73
N ALA A 675 8.60 -11.05 9.67
CA ALA A 675 8.36 -9.64 9.93
C ALA A 675 7.31 -9.05 8.96
N LEU A 676 7.44 -9.34 7.66
CA LEU A 676 6.46 -8.95 6.65
C LEU A 676 5.08 -9.56 6.95
N ALA A 677 5.01 -10.85 7.28
CA ALA A 677 3.75 -11.52 7.60
C ALA A 677 3.03 -10.90 8.80
N HIS A 678 3.75 -10.54 9.86
CA HIS A 678 3.17 -9.85 11.03
C HIS A 678 2.72 -8.42 10.71
N ALA A 679 3.50 -7.67 9.92
CA ALA A 679 3.12 -6.34 9.47
C ALA A 679 1.85 -6.38 8.60
N ASP A 680 1.76 -7.33 7.68
CA ASP A 680 0.59 -7.53 6.82
C ASP A 680 -0.64 -7.95 7.65
N ALA A 681 -0.46 -8.81 8.66
CA ALA A 681 -1.53 -9.19 9.58
C ALA A 681 -2.04 -7.99 10.41
N ALA A 682 -1.14 -7.09 10.84
CA ALA A 682 -1.52 -5.86 11.54
C ALA A 682 -2.29 -4.91 10.61
N ALA A 683 -1.78 -4.69 9.39
CA ALA A 683 -2.46 -3.87 8.39
C ALA A 683 -3.85 -4.43 8.03
N ALA A 684 -3.97 -5.74 7.83
CA ALA A 684 -5.26 -6.40 7.56
C ALA A 684 -6.26 -6.28 8.72
N LEU A 685 -5.80 -6.14 9.96
CA LEU A 685 -6.67 -5.85 11.09
C LEU A 685 -7.19 -4.42 11.02
N VAL A 686 -6.32 -3.44 10.76
CA VAL A 686 -6.70 -2.03 10.56
C VAL A 686 -7.68 -1.85 9.40
N LEU A 687 -7.55 -2.63 8.32
CA LEU A 687 -8.52 -2.57 7.22
C LEU A 687 -9.90 -3.08 7.62
N ARG A 688 -10.02 -3.94 8.64
CA ARG A 688 -11.30 -4.51 9.09
C ARG A 688 -11.93 -3.72 10.25
N THR A 689 -11.18 -2.85 10.88
CA THR A 689 -11.60 -2.04 12.03
C THR A 689 -11.46 -0.54 11.71
N ASP A 690 -11.84 0.32 12.64
CA ASP A 690 -11.66 1.77 12.54
C ASP A 690 -10.40 2.25 13.28
N LEU A 691 -9.40 1.39 13.45
CA LEU A 691 -8.12 1.77 14.04
C LEU A 691 -7.33 2.70 13.10
N THR A 692 -6.57 3.64 13.67
CA THR A 692 -5.68 4.51 12.89
C THR A 692 -4.53 3.73 12.25
N PRO A 693 -4.18 3.95 10.97
CA PRO A 693 -3.14 3.18 10.30
C PRO A 693 -1.70 3.60 10.66
N GLY A 694 -1.48 4.80 11.21
CA GLY A 694 -0.15 5.36 11.52
C GLY A 694 0.81 4.40 12.26
N PRO A 695 0.38 3.77 13.37
CA PRO A 695 1.20 2.75 14.06
C PRO A 695 1.55 1.53 13.22
N THR A 696 0.62 1.05 12.38
CA THR A 696 0.87 -0.13 11.53
C THR A 696 1.77 0.19 10.35
N TRP A 697 1.69 1.40 9.81
CA TRP A 697 2.59 1.85 8.76
C TRP A 697 4.04 1.97 9.22
N TYR A 698 4.28 2.35 10.48
CA TYR A 698 5.62 2.28 11.05
C TYR A 698 6.18 0.84 11.04
N ALA A 699 5.40 -0.14 11.50
CA ALA A 699 5.85 -1.54 11.45
C ALA A 699 6.00 -2.08 10.02
N ALA A 700 5.09 -1.69 9.11
CA ALA A 700 5.22 -2.02 7.70
C ALA A 700 6.51 -1.43 7.11
N ALA A 701 6.86 -0.18 7.44
CA ALA A 701 8.10 0.44 7.00
C ALA A 701 9.33 -0.33 7.49
N LEU A 702 9.35 -0.74 8.77
CA LEU A 702 10.44 -1.57 9.31
C LEU A 702 10.53 -2.92 8.59
N ALA A 703 9.42 -3.65 8.46
CA ALA A 703 9.39 -4.95 7.79
C ALA A 703 9.79 -4.86 6.30
N GLN A 704 9.35 -3.81 5.60
CA GLN A 704 9.70 -3.56 4.20
C GLN A 704 11.19 -3.20 4.05
N SER A 705 11.76 -2.43 4.99
CA SER A 705 13.21 -2.13 4.99
C SER A 705 14.08 -3.34 5.33
N ALA A 706 13.53 -4.33 6.04
CA ALA A 706 14.21 -5.59 6.34
C ALA A 706 14.13 -6.57 5.17
N GLY A 707 12.92 -6.95 4.74
CA GLY A 707 12.67 -8.05 3.79
C GLY A 707 12.01 -7.70 2.47
N GLY A 708 11.47 -6.49 2.34
CA GLY A 708 10.63 -6.10 1.21
C GLY A 708 11.37 -5.22 0.21
N SER A 709 11.01 -3.94 0.15
CA SER A 709 11.66 -2.95 -0.70
C SER A 709 11.81 -1.62 0.04
N PHE A 710 12.97 -0.98 -0.09
CA PHE A 710 13.18 0.38 0.43
C PHE A 710 12.17 1.39 -0.12
N ALA A 711 11.72 1.24 -1.38
CA ALA A 711 10.70 2.13 -1.94
C ALA A 711 9.35 1.99 -1.22
N ARG A 712 8.94 0.77 -0.87
CA ARG A 712 7.73 0.53 -0.06
C ARG A 712 7.92 1.02 1.37
N ALA A 713 9.10 0.81 1.95
CA ALA A 713 9.42 1.29 3.30
C ALA A 713 9.30 2.81 3.40
N ALA A 714 9.90 3.54 2.45
CA ALA A 714 9.81 4.99 2.39
C ALA A 714 8.37 5.48 2.21
N ARG A 715 7.56 4.82 1.37
CA ARG A 715 6.13 5.16 1.20
C ARG A 715 5.34 4.99 2.50
N TYR A 716 5.39 3.82 3.13
CA TYR A 716 4.69 3.60 4.41
C TYR A 716 5.12 4.61 5.48
N ALA A 717 6.42 4.84 5.62
CA ALA A 717 6.94 5.81 6.59
C ALA A 717 6.50 7.25 6.26
N GLY A 718 6.49 7.64 4.98
CA GLY A 718 6.03 8.95 4.54
C GLY A 718 4.53 9.18 4.77
N HIS A 719 3.69 8.19 4.42
CA HIS A 719 2.24 8.23 4.71
C HIS A 719 1.99 8.33 6.22
N GLY A 720 2.70 7.54 7.02
CA GLY A 720 2.60 7.57 8.48
C GLY A 720 3.04 8.90 9.10
N ALA A 721 4.14 9.49 8.62
CA ALA A 721 4.58 10.78 9.10
C ALA A 721 3.53 11.87 8.82
N ARG A 722 3.02 11.96 7.59
CA ARG A 722 2.00 12.96 7.23
C ARG A 722 0.71 12.81 8.02
N LEU A 723 0.20 11.58 8.16
CA LEU A 723 -1.00 11.31 8.95
C LEU A 723 -0.81 11.72 10.41
N CYS A 724 0.28 11.27 11.04
CA CYS A 724 0.55 11.60 12.44
C CYS A 724 0.73 13.10 12.66
N GLU A 725 1.31 13.82 11.69
CA GLU A 725 1.44 15.28 11.72
C GLU A 725 0.07 15.98 11.65
N GLN A 726 -0.82 15.53 10.75
CA GLN A 726 -2.20 16.04 10.65
C GLN A 726 -3.02 15.80 11.92
N GLN A 727 -2.78 14.67 12.60
CA GLN A 727 -3.52 14.27 13.80
C GLN A 727 -2.89 14.75 15.12
N GLY A 728 -1.72 15.39 15.07
CA GLY A 728 -0.96 15.77 16.27
C GLY A 728 -0.42 14.58 17.08
N ASP A 729 -0.29 13.38 16.49
CA ASP A 729 0.34 12.22 17.11
C ASP A 729 1.88 12.36 17.04
N LYS A 730 2.46 12.96 18.08
CA LYS A 730 3.91 13.24 18.13
C LYS A 730 4.75 11.96 18.23
N VAL A 731 4.19 10.92 18.83
CA VAL A 731 4.91 9.68 19.15
C VAL A 731 5.13 8.87 17.89
N PHE A 732 4.07 8.60 17.11
CA PHE A 732 4.22 7.87 15.86
C PHE A 732 4.72 8.75 14.72
N LEU A 733 4.63 10.08 14.81
CA LEU A 733 5.37 10.99 13.91
C LEU A 733 6.88 10.74 14.03
N SER A 734 7.43 10.79 15.25
CA SER A 734 8.88 10.55 15.47
C SER A 734 9.34 9.17 14.97
N ARG A 735 8.51 8.13 15.16
CA ARG A 735 8.78 6.76 14.72
C ARG A 735 8.78 6.61 13.20
N ASN A 736 7.76 7.15 12.53
CA ASN A 736 7.67 7.11 11.08
C ASN A 736 8.80 7.92 10.42
N LEU A 737 9.12 9.11 10.95
CA LEU A 737 10.27 9.89 10.48
C LEU A 737 11.60 9.14 10.69
N CYS A 738 11.77 8.43 11.81
CA CYS A 738 12.97 7.61 12.02
C CYS A 738 13.09 6.49 10.96
N ALA A 739 12.00 5.77 10.66
CA ALA A 739 11.97 4.75 9.62
C ALA A 739 12.24 5.34 8.21
N LEU A 740 11.69 6.52 7.92
CA LEU A 740 11.91 7.25 6.67
C LEU A 740 13.38 7.66 6.53
N GLY A 741 13.93 8.34 7.54
CA GLY A 741 15.31 8.83 7.54
C GLY A 741 16.35 7.71 7.45
N ARG A 742 16.08 6.55 8.08
CA ARG A 742 16.89 5.33 7.89
C ARG A 742 16.86 4.84 6.45
N THR A 743 15.69 4.79 5.84
CA THR A 743 15.53 4.35 4.45
C THR A 743 16.20 5.32 3.47
N GLU A 744 16.08 6.63 3.70
CA GLU A 744 16.80 7.67 2.95
C GLU A 744 18.32 7.49 3.06
N LEU A 745 18.83 7.23 4.26
CA LEU A 745 20.24 6.94 4.48
C LEU A 745 20.72 5.71 3.71
N PHE A 746 19.97 4.59 3.77
CA PHE A 746 20.36 3.33 3.11
C PHE A 746 20.34 3.44 1.59
N THR A 747 19.42 4.22 1.04
CA THR A 747 19.29 4.48 -0.40
C THR A 747 20.20 5.59 -0.92
N GLY A 748 21.00 6.23 -0.03
CA GLY A 748 21.97 7.25 -0.41
C GLY A 748 21.40 8.67 -0.56
N GLN A 749 20.17 8.91 -0.12
CA GLN A 749 19.52 10.23 -0.08
C GLN A 749 19.98 11.01 1.16
N VAL A 750 21.28 11.25 1.26
CA VAL A 750 21.97 11.72 2.47
C VAL A 750 21.39 13.04 3.01
N THR A 751 21.16 14.03 2.15
CA THR A 751 20.64 15.34 2.59
C THR A 751 19.22 15.23 3.14
N ALA A 752 18.36 14.40 2.53
CA ALA A 752 17.02 14.12 3.04
C ALA A 752 17.11 13.43 4.41
N ALA A 753 17.99 12.43 4.55
CA ALA A 753 18.18 11.71 5.81
C ALA A 753 18.62 12.63 6.96
N VAL A 754 19.55 13.57 6.72
CA VAL A 754 19.96 14.57 7.73
C VAL A 754 18.79 15.44 8.17
N HIS A 755 17.98 15.92 7.23
CA HIS A 755 16.81 16.73 7.53
C HIS A 755 15.76 15.92 8.32
N THR A 756 15.40 14.75 7.83
CA THR A 756 14.38 13.88 8.42
C THR A 756 14.76 13.41 9.84
N LEU A 757 15.99 12.92 10.03
CA LEU A 757 16.47 12.49 11.35
C LEU A 757 16.73 13.68 12.30
N GLY A 758 17.08 14.85 11.76
CA GLY A 758 17.14 16.10 12.55
C GLY A 758 15.78 16.50 13.12
N ARG A 759 14.68 16.28 12.38
CA ARG A 759 13.32 16.47 12.91
C ARG A 759 12.99 15.48 14.03
N VAL A 760 13.47 14.24 13.94
CA VAL A 760 13.30 13.23 15.02
C VAL A 760 13.94 13.72 16.32
N ARG A 761 15.16 14.26 16.24
CA ARG A 761 15.87 14.86 17.39
C ARG A 761 15.01 15.91 18.09
N LEU A 762 14.53 16.90 17.34
CA LEU A 762 13.70 17.99 17.89
C LEU A 762 12.42 17.47 18.54
N LEU A 763 11.78 16.46 17.95
CA LEU A 763 10.57 15.86 18.49
C LEU A 763 10.83 15.08 19.78
N GLU A 764 11.89 14.28 19.88
CA GLU A 764 12.20 13.52 21.10
C GLU A 764 12.70 14.43 22.23
N GLU A 765 13.46 15.48 21.92
CA GLU A 765 13.86 16.52 22.88
C GLU A 765 12.62 17.23 23.46
N ALA A 766 11.68 17.65 22.61
CA ALA A 766 10.43 18.30 23.05
C ALA A 766 9.54 17.37 23.90
N GLN A 767 9.61 16.06 23.68
CA GLN A 767 8.89 15.05 24.47
C GLN A 767 9.62 14.70 25.79
N GLY A 768 10.87 15.12 25.97
CA GLY A 768 11.69 14.76 27.12
C GLY A 768 12.02 13.26 27.19
N VAL A 769 12.21 12.62 26.02
CA VAL A 769 12.64 11.22 25.93
C VAL A 769 14.10 11.12 26.36
N ALA A 770 14.40 10.25 27.33
CA ALA A 770 15.75 10.06 27.87
C ALA A 770 16.38 8.69 27.54
N ASP A 771 15.58 7.71 27.08
CA ASP A 771 16.05 6.36 26.75
C ASP A 771 16.41 6.23 25.25
N PRO A 772 17.71 6.19 24.88
CA PRO A 772 18.14 6.13 23.48
C PRO A 772 17.81 4.78 22.80
N SER A 773 17.53 3.72 23.58
CA SER A 773 17.16 2.40 23.02
C SER A 773 15.74 2.39 22.40
N ARG A 774 14.96 3.44 22.66
CA ARG A 774 13.59 3.59 22.15
C ARG A 774 13.58 3.78 20.63
N LEU A 775 14.38 4.71 20.13
CA LEU A 775 14.56 4.99 18.71
C LEU A 775 16.05 5.22 18.44
N LEU A 776 16.67 4.28 17.73
CA LEU A 776 18.12 4.24 17.46
C LEU A 776 18.57 5.30 16.42
N TRP A 777 17.92 6.47 16.37
CA TRP A 777 18.14 7.49 15.34
C TRP A 777 19.49 8.21 15.49
N HIS A 778 20.06 8.28 16.69
CA HIS A 778 21.28 9.03 16.99
C HIS A 778 22.47 8.57 16.12
N ALA A 779 22.70 7.26 16.07
CA ALA A 779 23.76 6.66 15.25
C ALA A 779 23.50 6.88 13.75
N ASP A 780 22.25 6.72 13.31
CA ASP A 780 21.84 6.94 11.92
C ASP A 780 22.00 8.41 11.50
N LEU A 781 21.69 9.37 12.39
CA LEU A 781 21.90 10.80 12.14
C LEU A 781 23.39 11.13 12.05
N ALA A 782 24.22 10.56 12.94
CA ALA A 782 25.66 10.74 12.88
C ALA A 782 26.25 10.19 11.57
N GLU A 783 25.81 9.02 11.10
CA GLU A 783 26.20 8.49 9.78
C GLU A 783 25.79 9.42 8.64
N ALA A 784 24.56 9.92 8.67
CA ALA A 784 24.05 10.85 7.66
C ALA A 784 24.85 12.17 7.66
N LEU A 785 25.17 12.73 8.83
CA LEU A 785 25.97 13.95 8.98
C LEU A 785 27.40 13.75 8.46
N THR A 786 28.03 12.61 8.76
CA THR A 786 29.37 12.27 8.24
C THR A 786 29.35 12.11 6.72
N ALA A 787 28.32 11.48 6.16
CA ALA A 787 28.14 11.37 4.72
C ALA A 787 27.83 12.72 4.04
N ASN A 788 27.30 13.69 4.80
CA ASN A 788 27.01 15.06 4.37
C ASN A 788 28.15 16.05 4.71
N ASP A 789 29.39 15.57 4.79
CA ASP A 789 30.61 16.35 5.06
C ASP A 789 30.57 17.18 6.37
N ALA A 790 29.89 16.69 7.42
CA ALA A 790 29.78 17.34 8.72
C ALA A 790 30.22 16.45 9.92
N PRO A 791 31.44 15.87 9.91
CA PRO A 791 31.90 14.92 10.94
C PRO A 791 31.98 15.52 12.35
N ALA A 792 32.25 16.83 12.49
CA ALA A 792 32.27 17.50 13.79
C ALA A 792 30.89 17.48 14.47
N LYS A 793 29.81 17.72 13.71
CA LYS A 793 28.43 17.62 14.21
C LYS A 793 28.06 16.18 14.51
N ALA A 794 28.52 15.23 13.69
CA ALA A 794 28.33 13.80 13.96
C ALA A 794 28.95 13.39 15.29
N ARG A 795 30.18 13.84 15.59
CA ARG A 795 30.84 13.59 16.89
C ARG A 795 30.09 14.19 18.07
N GLN A 796 29.50 15.37 17.92
CA GLN A 796 28.67 15.95 18.98
C GLN A 796 27.48 15.04 19.32
N VAL A 797 26.74 14.58 18.30
CA VAL A 797 25.61 13.65 18.49
C VAL A 797 26.05 12.34 19.14
N LEU A 798 27.22 11.82 18.75
CA LEU A 798 27.78 10.60 19.33
C LEU A 798 28.21 10.78 20.80
N ALA A 799 28.79 11.93 21.15
CA ALA A 799 29.13 12.24 22.54
C ALA A 799 27.88 12.35 23.43
N GLU A 800 26.82 12.99 22.94
CA GLU A 800 25.51 13.04 23.60
C GLU A 800 24.95 11.62 23.82
N LEU A 801 24.96 10.78 22.78
CA LEU A 801 24.53 9.39 22.85
C LEU A 801 25.34 8.59 23.87
N ARG A 802 26.67 8.77 23.89
CA ARG A 802 27.56 8.04 24.80
C ARG A 802 27.26 8.34 26.27
N ALA A 803 26.91 9.58 26.60
CA ALA A 803 26.55 9.98 27.96
C ALA A 803 25.25 9.32 28.46
N LEU A 804 24.32 9.02 27.54
CA LEU A 804 23.03 8.37 27.85
C LEU A 804 23.09 6.84 27.83
N THR A 805 24.15 6.27 27.26
CA THR A 805 24.24 4.82 27.03
C THR A 805 24.79 4.11 28.27
N PRO A 806 24.09 3.11 28.83
CA PRO A 806 24.60 2.34 29.95
C PRO A 806 25.87 1.55 29.59
N PRO A 807 26.73 1.25 30.58
CA PRO A 807 27.90 0.40 30.35
C PRO A 807 27.48 -1.03 29.93
N GLY A 808 28.36 -1.70 29.18
CA GLY A 808 28.15 -3.05 28.67
C GLY A 808 27.92 -3.12 27.14
N PRO A 809 27.81 -4.34 26.58
CA PRO A 809 27.45 -4.55 25.18
C PRO A 809 25.93 -4.37 24.99
N ASN A 810 25.54 -3.57 24.01
CA ASN A 810 24.14 -3.37 23.58
C ASN A 810 24.10 -2.75 22.17
N SER A 811 22.94 -2.80 21.52
CA SER A 811 22.75 -2.31 20.15
C SER A 811 22.99 -0.81 20.00
N VAL A 812 22.67 -0.02 21.02
CA VAL A 812 22.92 1.44 21.04
C VAL A 812 24.43 1.71 20.94
N ARG A 813 25.24 1.00 21.72
CA ARG A 813 26.69 1.13 21.73
C ARG A 813 27.34 0.62 20.45
N ALA A 814 26.92 -0.54 19.95
CA ALA A 814 27.43 -1.06 18.68
C ALA A 814 27.11 -0.10 17.51
N GLY A 815 25.91 0.50 17.50
CA GLY A 815 25.53 1.55 16.55
C GLY A 815 26.40 2.80 16.67
N HIS A 816 26.62 3.28 17.90
CA HIS A 816 27.54 4.39 18.17
C HIS A 816 28.95 4.12 17.61
N ASP A 817 29.52 2.95 17.90
CA ASP A 817 30.89 2.60 17.54
C ASP A 817 31.04 2.43 16.02
N ARG A 818 30.01 1.92 15.31
CA ARG A 818 29.96 1.94 13.83
C ARG A 818 30.02 3.37 13.28
N SER A 819 29.18 4.27 13.79
CA SER A 819 29.13 5.66 13.31
C SER A 819 30.44 6.40 13.59
N LEU A 820 31.09 6.13 14.73
CA LEU A 820 32.39 6.69 15.08
C LEU A 820 33.49 6.24 14.10
N ALA A 821 33.53 4.96 13.73
CA ALA A 821 34.47 4.45 12.74
C ALA A 821 34.28 5.11 11.37
N LEU A 822 33.04 5.44 10.99
CA LEU A 822 32.77 6.20 9.77
C LEU A 822 33.28 7.65 9.85
N CYS A 823 33.20 8.30 11.03
CA CYS A 823 33.84 9.61 11.25
C CYS A 823 35.37 9.53 11.06
N LEU A 824 36.03 8.52 11.64
CA LEU A 824 37.48 8.32 11.46
C LEU A 824 37.86 8.17 9.98
N THR A 825 37.03 7.48 9.20
CA THR A 825 37.23 7.35 7.75
C THR A 825 37.17 8.72 7.04
N ALA A 826 36.22 9.58 7.44
CA ALA A 826 36.08 10.93 6.86
C ALA A 826 37.26 11.86 7.23
N GLU A 827 37.94 11.58 8.34
CA GLU A 827 39.06 12.37 8.86
C GLU A 827 40.43 11.87 8.38
N GLY A 828 40.46 10.82 7.56
CA GLY A 828 41.69 10.31 6.95
C GLY A 828 42.33 9.14 7.71
N GLU A 829 41.61 8.50 8.63
CA GLU A 829 42.06 7.32 9.38
C GLU A 829 41.31 6.02 8.99
N PRO A 830 41.30 5.61 7.69
CA PRO A 830 40.50 4.47 7.25
C PRO A 830 41.03 3.13 7.78
N ALA A 831 42.29 3.04 8.22
CA ALA A 831 42.85 1.81 8.78
C ALA A 831 42.27 1.48 10.17
N ALA A 832 42.27 2.47 11.07
CA ALA A 832 41.64 2.36 12.38
C ALA A 832 40.14 2.10 12.26
N ALA A 833 39.47 2.81 11.33
CA ALA A 833 38.06 2.58 11.03
C ALA A 833 37.77 1.13 10.59
N ALA A 834 38.61 0.55 9.74
CA ALA A 834 38.41 -0.82 9.26
C ALA A 834 38.55 -1.86 10.40
N GLU A 835 39.47 -1.66 11.34
CA GLU A 835 39.62 -2.51 12.51
C GLU A 835 38.40 -2.41 13.43
N GLN A 836 37.97 -1.19 13.76
CA GLN A 836 36.78 -0.95 14.56
C GLN A 836 35.52 -1.55 13.92
N LEU A 837 35.33 -1.41 12.61
CA LEU A 837 34.16 -1.99 11.93
C LEU A 837 34.14 -3.53 11.96
N ARG A 838 35.30 -4.21 11.99
CA ARG A 838 35.34 -5.68 12.18
C ARG A 838 34.90 -6.07 13.58
N GLN A 839 35.37 -5.36 14.59
CA GLN A 839 34.95 -5.58 15.97
C GLN A 839 33.45 -5.35 16.13
N VAL A 840 32.93 -4.23 15.63
CA VAL A 840 31.50 -3.89 15.71
C VAL A 840 30.63 -4.90 14.96
N ALA A 841 31.10 -5.45 13.84
CA ALA A 841 30.40 -6.54 13.16
C ALA A 841 30.28 -7.79 14.06
N GLY A 842 31.32 -8.13 14.81
CA GLY A 842 31.30 -9.19 15.82
C GLY A 842 30.38 -8.88 17.01
N ASP A 843 30.31 -7.62 17.44
CA ASP A 843 29.38 -7.20 18.51
C ASP A 843 27.92 -7.38 18.08
N PHE A 844 27.56 -7.02 16.84
CA PHE A 844 26.21 -7.27 16.31
C PHE A 844 25.90 -8.76 16.12
N GLU A 845 26.89 -9.58 15.79
CA GLU A 845 26.74 -11.04 15.73
C GLU A 845 26.42 -11.62 17.11
N ALA A 846 27.16 -11.21 18.15
CA ALA A 846 26.93 -11.65 19.53
C ALA A 846 25.55 -11.21 20.08
N LEU A 847 25.04 -10.07 19.62
CA LEU A 847 23.70 -9.59 19.96
C LEU A 847 22.58 -10.26 19.14
N GLY A 848 22.90 -11.09 18.14
CA GLY A 848 21.91 -11.71 17.28
C GLY A 848 21.19 -10.72 16.35
N LEU A 849 21.90 -9.69 15.86
CA LEU A 849 21.37 -8.63 15.01
C LEU A 849 21.99 -8.69 13.59
N PRO A 850 21.64 -9.71 12.78
CA PRO A 850 22.32 -10.00 11.52
C PRO A 850 22.19 -8.90 10.46
N LEU A 851 21.10 -8.13 10.45
CA LEU A 851 20.95 -7.02 9.49
C LEU A 851 21.89 -5.87 9.82
N GLU A 852 22.10 -5.56 11.11
CA GLU A 852 23.04 -4.53 11.54
C GLU A 852 24.49 -5.00 11.39
N GLN A 853 24.77 -6.30 11.58
CA GLN A 853 26.05 -6.93 11.21
C GLN A 853 26.32 -6.75 9.71
N GLY A 854 25.36 -7.13 8.84
CA GLY A 854 25.49 -6.99 7.39
C GLY A 854 25.67 -5.53 6.95
N ARG A 855 24.95 -4.60 7.57
CA ARG A 855 25.12 -3.16 7.34
C ARG A 855 26.52 -2.68 7.72
N THR A 856 27.09 -3.20 8.81
CA THR A 856 28.46 -2.89 9.25
C THR A 856 29.50 -3.46 8.28
N LEU A 857 29.28 -4.66 7.75
CA LEU A 857 30.12 -5.25 6.70
C LEU A 857 30.07 -4.43 5.40
N LEU A 858 28.90 -3.90 5.01
CA LEU A 858 28.81 -2.98 3.86
C LEU A 858 29.58 -1.68 4.08
N ALA A 859 29.56 -1.12 5.29
CA ALA A 859 30.41 0.01 5.66
C ALA A 859 31.89 -0.35 5.55
N LEU A 860 32.30 -1.51 6.06
CA LEU A 860 33.67 -2.01 5.96
C LEU A 860 34.11 -2.21 4.51
N THR A 861 33.26 -2.77 3.65
CA THR A 861 33.53 -2.88 2.20
C THR A 861 33.86 -1.52 1.59
N ARG A 862 33.10 -0.47 1.93
CA ARG A 862 33.34 0.90 1.43
C ARG A 862 34.68 1.44 1.95
N VAL A 863 35.03 1.20 3.21
CA VAL A 863 36.31 1.60 3.81
C VAL A 863 37.48 0.86 3.15
N GLU A 864 37.39 -0.46 2.95
CA GLU A 864 38.46 -1.24 2.32
C GLU A 864 38.68 -0.87 0.84
N ARG A 865 37.60 -0.50 0.13
CA ARG A 865 37.71 0.10 -1.21
C ARG A 865 38.52 1.41 -1.17
N ARG A 866 38.28 2.30 -0.21
CA ARG A 866 39.06 3.54 -0.02
C ARG A 866 40.53 3.26 0.32
N ARG A 867 40.81 2.20 1.08
CA ARG A 867 42.17 1.70 1.39
C ARG A 867 42.85 0.97 0.22
N ARG A 868 42.17 0.80 -0.91
CA ARG A 868 42.63 0.03 -2.08
C ARG A 868 42.89 -1.46 -1.80
N ARG A 869 42.28 -2.02 -0.75
CA ARG A 869 42.36 -3.45 -0.38
C ARG A 869 41.25 -4.24 -1.06
N ARG A 870 41.45 -4.58 -2.34
CA ARG A 870 40.40 -5.18 -3.20
C ARG A 870 39.88 -6.51 -2.69
N SER A 871 40.76 -7.45 -2.40
CA SER A 871 40.38 -8.79 -1.91
C SER A 871 39.58 -8.72 -0.61
N ALA A 872 40.00 -7.86 0.33
CA ALA A 872 39.28 -7.64 1.58
C ALA A 872 37.89 -7.01 1.36
N ALA A 873 37.76 -6.07 0.40
CA ALA A 873 36.48 -5.47 0.06
C ALA A 873 35.52 -6.47 -0.61
N GLU A 874 36.01 -7.32 -1.51
CA GLU A 874 35.21 -8.36 -2.16
C GLU A 874 34.77 -9.43 -1.16
N GLU A 875 35.67 -9.84 -0.27
CA GLU A 875 35.37 -10.82 0.78
C GLU A 875 34.30 -10.31 1.75
N THR A 876 34.43 -9.08 2.24
CA THR A 876 33.42 -8.47 3.13
C THR A 876 32.07 -8.25 2.44
N LEU A 877 32.06 -7.90 1.15
CA LEU A 877 30.83 -7.77 0.38
C LEU A 877 30.13 -9.12 0.18
N ARG A 878 30.91 -10.17 -0.09
CA ARG A 878 30.42 -11.55 -0.21
C ARG A 878 29.82 -12.05 1.11
N GLN A 879 30.49 -11.78 2.23
CA GLN A 879 29.98 -12.09 3.58
C GLN A 879 28.66 -11.37 3.87
N ALA A 880 28.57 -10.07 3.56
CA ALA A 880 27.34 -9.30 3.72
C ALA A 880 26.19 -9.88 2.85
N ALA A 881 26.47 -10.17 1.58
CA ALA A 881 25.48 -10.75 0.66
C ALA A 881 25.00 -12.13 1.13
N GLU A 882 25.89 -12.99 1.62
CA GLU A 882 25.52 -14.29 2.20
C GLU A 882 24.60 -14.12 3.41
N LEU A 883 24.95 -13.21 4.31
CA LEU A 883 24.17 -12.93 5.51
C LEU A 883 22.76 -12.42 5.17
N PHE A 884 22.64 -11.47 4.25
CA PHE A 884 21.35 -10.98 3.80
C PHE A 884 20.53 -12.05 3.08
N ARG A 885 21.16 -12.95 2.31
CA ARG A 885 20.47 -14.05 1.63
C ARG A 885 19.87 -15.04 2.61
N ARG A 886 20.65 -15.48 3.60
CA ARG A 886 20.18 -16.40 4.66
C ARG A 886 18.99 -15.84 5.45
N ASN A 887 18.95 -14.52 5.62
CA ASN A 887 17.91 -13.83 6.38
C ASN A 887 16.71 -13.37 5.51
N GLY A 888 16.74 -13.61 4.19
CA GLY A 888 15.69 -13.13 3.27
C GLY A 888 15.61 -11.61 3.16
N ALA A 889 16.73 -10.92 3.39
CA ALA A 889 16.81 -9.46 3.39
C ALA A 889 17.00 -8.90 1.97
N ARG A 890 15.98 -9.10 1.12
CA ARG A 890 15.98 -8.71 -0.30
C ARG A 890 16.46 -7.28 -0.59
N PRO A 891 15.98 -6.21 0.09
CA PRO A 891 16.41 -4.85 -0.26
C PRO A 891 17.91 -4.61 -0.01
N TRP A 892 18.50 -5.34 0.94
CA TRP A 892 19.93 -5.28 1.22
C TRP A 892 20.76 -6.08 0.22
N LEU A 893 20.24 -7.21 -0.28
CA LEU A 893 20.85 -7.93 -1.39
C LEU A 893 20.91 -7.09 -2.65
N ASP A 894 19.82 -6.40 -2.99
CA ASP A 894 19.77 -5.49 -4.13
C ASP A 894 20.86 -4.40 -4.01
N LEU A 895 21.09 -3.89 -2.78
CA LEU A 895 22.18 -2.95 -2.50
C LEU A 895 23.58 -3.59 -2.67
N CYS A 896 23.78 -4.84 -2.23
CA CYS A 896 25.02 -5.58 -2.49
C CYS A 896 25.28 -5.75 -3.99
N HIS A 897 24.25 -6.08 -4.77
CA HIS A 897 24.35 -6.22 -6.22
C HIS A 897 24.69 -4.88 -6.88
N ALA A 898 24.02 -3.79 -6.50
CA ALA A 898 24.33 -2.45 -7.00
C ALA A 898 25.78 -2.03 -6.66
N LEU A 899 26.26 -2.33 -5.45
CA LEU A 899 27.65 -2.07 -5.05
C LEU A 899 28.68 -2.93 -5.79
N SER A 900 28.30 -4.13 -6.23
CA SER A 900 29.14 -5.02 -7.05
C SER A 900 29.26 -4.51 -8.49
N GLN A 901 28.19 -3.90 -9.02
CA GLN A 901 28.12 -3.35 -10.37
C GLN A 901 28.70 -1.93 -10.51
N THR A 902 28.98 -1.24 -9.39
CA THR A 902 29.56 0.10 -9.44
C THR A 902 30.93 0.05 -10.14
N PRO A 903 31.17 0.85 -11.20
CA PRO A 903 32.42 0.79 -11.97
C PRO A 903 33.65 0.91 -11.08
N ARG A 904 34.63 0.04 -11.32
CA ARG A 904 35.84 -0.07 -10.50
C ARG A 904 36.61 1.26 -10.57
N PRO A 905 37.25 1.74 -9.50
CA PRO A 905 38.12 2.93 -9.57
C PRO A 905 39.28 2.78 -10.58
N ALA A 906 39.66 1.55 -10.95
CA ALA A 906 40.64 1.29 -12.01
C ALA A 906 40.06 1.43 -13.43
N ASP A 907 38.78 1.11 -13.59
CA ASP A 907 38.01 1.30 -14.84
C ASP A 907 37.54 2.77 -14.96
N ALA A 908 37.35 3.43 -13.81
CA ALA A 908 37.19 4.87 -13.70
C ALA A 908 38.50 5.59 -14.01
N ALA A 909 39.68 5.15 -13.57
CA ALA A 909 40.94 5.81 -13.92
C ALA A 909 41.27 5.79 -15.43
N THR A 910 40.73 4.82 -16.18
CA THR A 910 40.82 4.77 -17.65
C THR A 910 39.77 5.66 -18.35
N THR A 911 38.67 6.02 -17.69
CA THR A 911 37.64 6.95 -18.19
C THR A 911 37.73 8.38 -17.60
N GLU A 912 38.31 8.56 -16.43
CA GLU A 912 38.53 9.83 -15.70
C GLU A 912 39.74 10.59 -16.25
N ARG A 913 40.64 9.92 -16.98
CA ARG A 913 41.61 10.59 -17.86
C ARG A 913 41.01 11.05 -19.20
N GLY A 914 39.69 10.86 -19.42
CA GLY A 914 38.99 11.21 -20.66
C GLY A 914 37.98 12.36 -20.55
N GLY A 915 37.88 13.04 -19.41
CA GLY A 915 37.15 14.31 -19.32
C GLY A 915 37.94 15.42 -20.02
N PRO A 916 37.31 16.39 -20.72
CA PRO A 916 38.01 17.30 -21.62
C PRO A 916 39.23 18.01 -20.99
N ILE A 917 39.28 18.25 -19.67
CA ILE A 917 40.41 18.90 -18.99
C ILE A 917 40.83 18.18 -17.69
N GLY A 918 40.56 16.88 -17.55
CA GLY A 918 40.79 16.15 -16.29
C GLY A 918 39.87 16.57 -15.13
N LEU A 919 38.86 17.40 -15.39
CA LEU A 919 37.80 17.75 -14.42
C LEU A 919 36.75 16.65 -14.30
N THR A 920 36.22 16.44 -13.08
CA THR A 920 35.07 15.58 -12.85
C THR A 920 33.79 16.17 -13.47
N PRO A 921 32.73 15.39 -13.73
CA PRO A 921 31.47 15.92 -14.29
C PRO A 921 30.79 17.00 -13.42
N ALA A 922 31.00 16.96 -12.09
CA ALA A 922 30.51 17.99 -11.17
C ALA A 922 31.37 19.27 -11.24
N GLU A 923 32.69 19.12 -11.32
CA GLU A 923 33.63 20.23 -11.53
C GLU A 923 33.40 20.91 -12.88
N LEU A 924 33.18 20.14 -13.96
CA LEU A 924 32.92 20.67 -15.29
C LEU A 924 31.60 21.45 -15.36
N ARG A 925 30.54 20.99 -14.67
CA ARG A 925 29.26 21.72 -14.58
C ARG A 925 29.42 23.05 -13.84
N LEU A 926 30.14 23.05 -12.73
CA LEU A 926 30.44 24.29 -12.00
C LEU A 926 31.32 25.23 -12.85
N ALA A 927 32.36 24.69 -13.49
CA ALA A 927 33.26 25.45 -14.35
C ALA A 927 32.53 26.09 -15.54
N ARG A 928 31.56 25.39 -16.16
CA ARG A 928 30.72 25.92 -17.25
C ARG A 928 29.83 27.07 -16.79
N LEU A 929 29.06 26.87 -15.72
CA LEU A 929 28.22 27.92 -15.13
C LEU A 929 29.01 29.19 -14.80
N VAL A 930 30.22 29.01 -14.25
CA VAL A 930 31.11 30.11 -13.89
C VAL A 930 31.77 30.74 -15.12
N SER A 931 32.09 29.96 -16.17
CA SER A 931 32.58 30.50 -17.45
C SER A 931 31.50 31.27 -18.22
N GLU A 932 30.23 30.95 -18.02
CA GLU A 932 29.07 31.63 -18.61
C GLU A 932 28.65 32.90 -17.83
N GLY A 933 29.39 33.28 -16.79
CA GLY A 933 29.17 34.53 -16.05
C GLY A 933 28.39 34.40 -14.73
N ALA A 934 27.93 33.21 -14.32
CA ALA A 934 27.13 33.05 -13.10
C ALA A 934 27.91 33.39 -11.81
N SER A 935 27.40 34.26 -10.94
CA SER A 935 28.05 34.55 -9.64
C SER A 935 28.15 33.29 -8.76
N ASN A 936 28.99 33.31 -7.72
CA ASN A 936 29.08 32.16 -6.79
C ASN A 936 27.73 31.85 -6.13
N GLN A 937 26.90 32.88 -5.89
CA GLN A 937 25.54 32.73 -5.37
C GLN A 937 24.58 32.11 -6.40
N GLU A 938 24.66 32.51 -7.66
CA GLU A 938 23.82 31.96 -8.74
C GLU A 938 24.21 30.51 -9.05
N ALA A 939 25.52 30.21 -9.08
CA ALA A 939 26.01 28.85 -9.26
C ALA A 939 25.62 27.95 -8.08
N ALA A 940 25.67 28.46 -6.84
CA ALA A 940 25.21 27.77 -5.64
C ALA A 940 23.71 27.42 -5.73
N THR A 941 22.90 28.39 -6.18
CA THR A 941 21.45 28.21 -6.35
C THR A 941 21.13 27.18 -7.44
N ARG A 942 21.76 27.28 -8.61
CA ARG A 942 21.53 26.35 -9.75
C ARG A 942 22.01 24.93 -9.48
N LEU A 943 23.04 24.78 -8.63
CA LEU A 943 23.61 23.47 -8.27
C LEU A 943 23.10 22.94 -6.93
N PHE A 944 22.20 23.67 -6.25
CA PHE A 944 21.66 23.34 -4.92
C PHE A 944 22.77 23.02 -3.88
N ILE A 945 23.82 23.83 -3.83
CA ILE A 945 24.93 23.71 -2.87
C ILE A 945 25.20 25.07 -2.19
N SER A 946 25.93 25.09 -1.08
CA SER A 946 26.27 26.36 -0.41
C SER A 946 27.28 27.19 -1.22
N VAL A 947 27.24 28.51 -1.08
CA VAL A 947 28.22 29.44 -1.68
C VAL A 947 29.65 29.08 -1.28
N LYS A 948 29.85 28.69 -0.01
CA LYS A 948 31.15 28.23 0.51
C LYS A 948 31.64 26.95 -0.17
N THR A 949 30.71 26.05 -0.55
CA THR A 949 31.03 24.84 -1.32
C THR A 949 31.42 25.19 -2.76
N VAL A 950 30.77 26.17 -3.38
CA VAL A 950 31.15 26.70 -4.71
C VAL A 950 32.56 27.29 -4.67
N GLU A 951 32.87 28.12 -3.69
CA GLU A 951 34.20 28.73 -3.51
C GLU A 951 35.29 27.67 -3.32
N SER A 952 35.07 26.72 -2.41
CA SER A 952 36.04 25.65 -2.15
C SER A 952 36.27 24.76 -3.39
N ARG A 953 35.21 24.44 -4.14
CA ARG A 953 35.32 23.65 -5.38
C ARG A 953 36.02 24.44 -6.49
N LEU A 954 35.75 25.73 -6.63
CA LEU A 954 36.44 26.59 -7.61
C LEU A 954 37.93 26.69 -7.32
N THR A 955 38.33 26.84 -6.05
CA THR A 955 39.75 26.84 -5.67
C THR A 955 40.45 25.54 -6.08
N ARG A 956 39.80 24.38 -5.90
CA ARG A 956 40.34 23.09 -6.35
C ARG A 956 40.40 23.00 -7.87
N ILE A 957 39.39 23.50 -8.59
CA ILE A 957 39.39 23.55 -10.06
C ILE A 957 40.56 24.41 -10.56
N TYR A 958 40.79 25.57 -9.97
CA TYR A 958 41.91 26.45 -10.31
C TYR A 958 43.26 25.80 -10.05
N GLN A 959 43.44 25.14 -8.90
CA GLN A 959 44.67 24.40 -8.59
C GLN A 959 44.90 23.22 -9.55
N LYS A 960 43.82 22.49 -9.89
CA LYS A 960 43.88 21.29 -10.73
C LYS A 960 44.20 21.60 -12.20
N LEU A 961 43.82 22.80 -12.65
CA LEU A 961 44.04 23.27 -14.02
C LEU A 961 45.22 24.27 -14.14
N ASP A 962 45.91 24.56 -13.04
CA ASP A 962 46.94 25.60 -12.94
C ASP A 962 46.47 26.99 -13.45
N LEU A 963 45.26 27.38 -13.03
CA LEU A 963 44.63 28.66 -13.38
C LEU A 963 44.60 29.59 -12.17
N ARG A 964 44.73 30.90 -12.41
CA ARG A 964 44.73 31.95 -11.38
C ARG A 964 43.48 32.82 -11.43
N SER A 965 42.64 32.70 -12.45
CA SER A 965 41.45 33.54 -12.57
C SER A 965 40.29 32.86 -13.30
N ARG A 966 39.10 33.39 -13.03
CA ARG A 966 37.85 33.03 -13.69
C ARG A 966 37.89 33.26 -15.21
N ALA A 967 38.58 34.31 -15.65
CA ALA A 967 38.78 34.60 -17.07
C ALA A 967 39.65 33.53 -17.76
N GLN A 968 40.67 33.02 -17.07
CA GLN A 968 41.51 31.94 -17.57
C GLN A 968 40.73 30.61 -17.67
N LEU A 969 39.81 30.35 -16.75
CA LEU A 969 38.91 29.19 -16.82
C LEU A 969 37.97 29.24 -18.03
N ALA A 970 37.40 30.41 -18.33
CA ALA A 970 36.57 30.60 -19.51
C ALA A 970 37.35 30.40 -20.82
N LYS A 971 38.59 30.93 -20.88
CA LYS A 971 39.49 30.74 -22.02
C LYS A 971 39.85 29.26 -22.24
N ALA A 972 40.21 28.54 -21.16
CA ALA A 972 40.56 27.12 -21.24
C ALA A 972 39.38 26.24 -21.72
N LEU A 973 38.14 26.57 -21.34
CA LEU A 973 36.95 25.86 -21.82
C LEU A 973 36.60 26.21 -23.28
N HIS A 974 36.86 27.45 -23.71
CA HIS A 974 36.59 27.91 -25.08
C HIS A 974 37.57 27.32 -26.10
N GLU A 975 38.88 27.30 -25.80
CA GLU A 975 39.92 26.69 -26.65
C GLU A 975 39.63 25.21 -26.93
N GLN A 976 39.02 24.50 -25.98
CA GLN A 976 38.60 23.11 -26.17
C GLN A 976 37.35 22.91 -27.00
N ALA A 977 36.38 23.83 -26.93
CA ALA A 977 35.20 23.77 -27.79
C ALA A 977 35.61 23.92 -29.26
N VAL A 978 36.57 24.82 -29.54
CA VAL A 978 37.13 25.04 -30.89
C VAL A 978 37.91 23.81 -31.38
N THR A 979 38.67 23.14 -30.50
CA THR A 979 39.45 21.94 -30.88
C THR A 979 38.58 20.71 -31.18
N ARG A 980 37.32 20.67 -30.71
CA ARG A 980 36.35 19.58 -30.97
C ARG A 980 35.45 19.78 -32.18
N SER A 981 35.20 21.01 -32.63
CA SER A 981 34.43 21.29 -33.84
C SER A 981 35.21 21.10 -35.14
N GLY A 982 36.53 20.91 -35.07
CA GLY A 982 37.41 20.66 -36.22
C GLY A 982 37.86 19.20 -36.39
N ARG A 983 37.21 18.23 -35.74
CA ARG A 983 37.51 16.79 -35.83
C ARG A 983 36.32 15.97 -36.28
#